data_AF-A0A2D2M310-F1
#
_entry.id   AF-A0A2D2M310-F1
#
_cell.length_a   1.000
_cell.length_b   1.000
_cell.length_c   1.000
_cell.angle_alpha   90.00
_cell.angle_beta   90.00
_cell.angle_gamma   90.00
#
_symmetry.space_group_name_H-M   'P 1'
#
loop_
_entity.id
_entity.type
_entity.pdbx_description
1 polymer ?
#
loop_
_entity_poly.entity_id
_entity_poly.type
_entity_poly.pdbx_seq_one_letter_code
_entity_poly.pdbx_strand_id
1 'polypeptide(L)'
;MSLNTLPYYHTDALHKRFEDHLQDAASAKRISAVEANRLSRLTSTAPQPDARADTRVDYLDAVSASGQTIALISTLLISHSTQTAVFIYNPVLGIMKFDDRLQARNALIQMLGNAETALALLQYTDAEAYRQWRNDPVVDLEDNLIEGAVFEWLMLSINSRLGQNLTTLQTLLLNQPAPETLLTQAFVTQLRVQWPDAAINPATREVKVSAQRLSNRAQGQDYHQSLNDTLLETLADPTLIGNGAHELLNPDGTRASAQDQKKLNTALCLTRAQLSEHCTTQLDNHWAASRSEGLSPTEQLTHALRSRFLEALTQLAWSNDLSNQEYRTLIKWSKAEHLPELQAWYLKPTASTTATVPLETVMLLGTADAPSTPCYSYTPTGGLKRHTNRQAFLDTLAIGDVPLLPMQAPALQTYTQRLLSVPRQRLTQALRQQGPLAFVSVCQKALELESLIDPCLPRLMMPYVRKDRESSASLTAIKHDLNSETLSLQDLKHIKRRVEQNNTQLLEARPSLDSVTLSLIENNLCYLLGSMPAASVLLQNGADGTPNQSLSELIWENLSKRNATSATQQPAQHRLAANAQALLPQLTAPVINQCVDKVTGSLRHYLAHAVVRNQNQERHTAQNLYGLTLRLELQLARQKNTLEQPAIDLIQAVLNYPISRTRPLLEGAPAMVWQLNITYEGKHETQVANLLLLSRKPLETAEAPPDPVDTGIRL
;
A
#
# COMPACT_ATOMS: atom_id res chain seq x y z
N MET A 1 -9.23 -25.86 22.28
CA MET A 1 -10.00 -25.15 21.22
C MET A 1 -10.50 -26.16 20.21
N SER A 2 -11.60 -25.88 19.50
CA SER A 2 -12.03 -26.71 18.38
C SER A 2 -11.08 -26.52 17.20
N LEU A 3 -10.63 -27.62 16.57
CA LEU A 3 -9.78 -27.58 15.37
C LEU A 3 -10.36 -26.66 14.27
N ASN A 4 -11.68 -26.63 14.15
CA ASN A 4 -12.43 -25.86 13.16
C ASN A 4 -12.35 -24.34 13.34
N THR A 5 -11.78 -23.87 14.46
CA THR A 5 -11.52 -22.44 14.70
C THR A 5 -10.13 -21.99 14.25
N LEU A 6 -9.25 -22.93 13.92
CA LEU A 6 -7.92 -22.64 13.40
C LEU A 6 -8.00 -22.20 11.92
N PRO A 7 -7.01 -21.43 11.42
CA PRO A 7 -6.86 -21.20 9.99
C PRO A 7 -6.78 -22.53 9.23
N TYR A 8 -7.43 -22.61 8.06
CA TYR A 8 -7.53 -23.85 7.29
C TYR A 8 -6.18 -24.44 6.84
N TYR A 9 -5.13 -23.61 6.86
CA TYR A 9 -3.76 -23.95 6.50
C TYR A 9 -2.85 -24.17 7.72
N HIS A 10 -3.38 -24.09 8.95
CA HIS A 10 -2.64 -24.45 10.16
C HIS A 10 -2.23 -25.92 10.11
N THR A 11 -1.08 -26.28 10.68
CA THR A 11 -0.57 -27.67 10.66
C THR A 11 -1.61 -28.69 11.14
N ASP A 12 -2.26 -28.46 12.28
CA ASP A 12 -3.30 -29.37 12.79
C ASP A 12 -4.54 -29.46 11.87
N ALA A 13 -4.90 -28.34 11.22
CA ALA A 13 -6.01 -28.33 10.26
C ALA A 13 -5.66 -29.12 9.00
N LEU A 14 -4.42 -28.97 8.51
CA LEU A 14 -3.89 -29.72 7.38
C LEU A 14 -3.77 -31.21 7.70
N HIS A 15 -3.31 -31.58 8.90
CA HIS A 15 -3.30 -32.97 9.39
C HIS A 15 -4.70 -33.58 9.32
N LYS A 16 -5.67 -32.90 9.96
CA LYS A 16 -7.04 -33.39 10.02
C LYS A 16 -7.66 -33.53 8.63
N ARG A 17 -7.45 -32.55 7.74
CA ARG A 17 -7.93 -32.63 6.35
C ARG A 17 -7.28 -33.75 5.56
N PHE A 18 -5.98 -33.99 5.76
CA PHE A 18 -5.31 -35.11 5.13
C PHE A 18 -5.89 -36.45 5.59
N GLU A 19 -6.15 -36.61 6.89
CA GLU A 19 -6.82 -37.79 7.44
C GLU A 19 -8.25 -37.95 6.90
N ASP A 20 -9.02 -36.87 6.79
CA ASP A 20 -10.36 -36.90 6.19
C ASP A 20 -10.30 -37.32 4.71
N HIS A 21 -9.32 -36.83 3.95
CA HIS A 21 -9.12 -37.23 2.56
C HIS A 21 -8.64 -38.68 2.42
N LEU A 22 -7.84 -39.18 3.36
CA LEU A 22 -7.47 -40.60 3.42
C LEU A 22 -8.70 -41.46 3.66
N GLN A 23 -9.52 -41.08 4.63
CA GLN A 23 -10.75 -41.81 4.97
C GLN A 23 -11.75 -41.79 3.82
N ASP A 24 -11.95 -40.64 3.15
CA ASP A 24 -12.79 -40.52 1.97
C ASP A 24 -12.26 -41.37 0.81
N ALA A 25 -10.96 -41.30 0.52
CA ALA A 25 -10.34 -42.08 -0.54
C ALA A 25 -10.43 -43.61 -0.28
N ALA A 26 -10.24 -44.04 0.96
CA ALA A 26 -10.38 -45.44 1.35
C ALA A 26 -11.84 -45.90 1.28
N SER A 27 -12.78 -45.09 1.77
CA SER A 27 -14.22 -45.38 1.74
C SER A 27 -14.75 -45.46 0.31
N ALA A 28 -14.26 -44.58 -0.57
CA ALA A 28 -14.53 -44.58 -2.01
C ALA A 28 -13.72 -45.65 -2.78
N LYS A 29 -12.90 -46.46 -2.11
CA LYS A 29 -12.04 -47.50 -2.70
C LYS A 29 -11.06 -46.97 -3.77
N ARG A 30 -10.70 -45.68 -3.70
CA ARG A 30 -9.67 -45.05 -4.55
C ARG A 30 -8.26 -45.45 -4.09
N ILE A 31 -8.11 -45.79 -2.81
CA ILE A 31 -6.93 -46.41 -2.21
C ILE A 31 -7.35 -47.58 -1.33
N SER A 32 -6.44 -48.52 -1.09
CA SER A 32 -6.64 -49.64 -0.17
C SER A 32 -6.45 -49.23 1.29
N ALA A 33 -6.98 -50.02 2.23
CA ALA A 33 -6.80 -49.79 3.66
C ALA A 33 -5.32 -49.85 4.09
N VAL A 34 -4.51 -50.70 3.43
CA VAL A 34 -3.07 -50.80 3.69
C VAL A 34 -2.35 -49.52 3.26
N GLU A 35 -2.70 -48.99 2.09
CA GLU A 35 -2.16 -47.72 1.60
C GLU A 35 -2.57 -46.55 2.51
N ALA A 36 -3.85 -46.50 2.92
CA ALA A 36 -4.34 -45.47 3.83
C ALA A 36 -3.61 -45.49 5.18
N ASN A 37 -3.45 -46.68 5.79
CA ASN A 37 -2.71 -46.85 7.05
C ASN A 37 -1.22 -46.53 6.94
N ARG A 38 -0.63 -46.64 5.75
CA ARG A 38 0.76 -46.25 5.53
C ARG A 38 0.87 -44.73 5.40
N LEU A 39 0.02 -44.13 4.57
CA LEU A 39 -0.01 -42.69 4.34
C LEU A 39 -0.32 -41.91 5.63
N SER A 40 -1.15 -42.46 6.53
CA SER A 40 -1.42 -41.83 7.83
C SER A 40 -0.18 -41.69 8.71
N ARG A 41 0.91 -42.44 8.46
CA ARG A 41 2.17 -42.25 9.18
C ARG A 41 2.83 -40.90 8.90
N LEU A 42 2.46 -40.22 7.81
CA LEU A 42 2.92 -38.86 7.52
C LEU A 42 2.44 -37.83 8.57
N THR A 43 1.34 -38.11 9.27
CA THR A 43 0.81 -37.24 10.34
C THR A 43 1.46 -37.50 11.70
N SER A 44 2.25 -38.57 11.84
CA SER A 44 2.91 -38.93 13.09
C SER A 44 4.10 -38.01 13.38
N THR A 45 4.06 -37.33 14.53
CA THR A 45 5.13 -36.43 15.03
C THR A 45 6.26 -37.16 15.76
N ALA A 46 6.14 -38.48 15.96
CA ALA A 46 7.18 -39.28 16.60
C ALA A 46 8.36 -39.51 15.65
N PRO A 47 9.61 -39.26 16.06
CA PRO A 47 10.78 -39.67 15.30
C PRO A 47 10.90 -41.18 15.37
N GLN A 48 10.24 -41.90 14.45
CA GLN A 48 10.58 -43.29 14.19
C GLN A 48 11.69 -43.30 13.14
N PRO A 49 12.95 -43.60 13.52
CA PRO A 49 14.10 -43.57 12.60
C PRO A 49 13.92 -44.47 11.37
N ASP A 50 13.07 -45.49 11.44
CA ASP A 50 12.88 -46.47 10.35
C ASP A 50 11.62 -46.23 9.48
N ALA A 51 10.62 -45.46 9.95
CA ALA A 51 9.32 -45.36 9.25
C ALA A 51 9.28 -44.32 8.12
N ARG A 52 10.16 -43.31 8.17
CA ARG A 52 10.36 -42.32 7.08
C ARG A 52 11.48 -42.67 6.12
N ALA A 53 12.35 -43.63 6.44
CA ALA A 53 13.47 -44.00 5.59
C ALA A 53 13.02 -44.41 4.18
N ASP A 54 11.83 -45.00 4.07
CA ASP A 54 11.29 -45.49 2.81
C ASP A 54 10.26 -44.55 2.15
N THR A 55 9.72 -43.54 2.84
CA THR A 55 8.70 -42.65 2.29
C THR A 55 9.29 -41.29 1.94
N ARG A 56 9.33 -40.99 0.64
CA ARG A 56 9.81 -39.71 0.11
C ARG A 56 8.62 -38.81 -0.24
N VAL A 57 8.67 -37.57 0.22
CA VAL A 57 7.68 -36.54 -0.09
C VAL A 57 8.36 -35.37 -0.77
N ASP A 58 7.89 -35.05 -1.97
CA ASP A 58 8.38 -33.94 -2.80
C ASP A 58 7.26 -32.90 -2.97
N TYR A 59 7.60 -31.61 -2.98
CA TYR A 59 6.73 -30.60 -3.61
C TYR A 59 7.11 -30.42 -5.07
N LEU A 60 6.17 -29.92 -5.88
CA LEU A 60 6.34 -29.86 -7.33
C LEU A 60 6.43 -28.42 -7.82
N ASP A 61 7.34 -28.17 -8.75
CA ASP A 61 7.35 -26.96 -9.58
C ASP A 61 6.95 -27.33 -11.02
N ALA A 62 6.07 -26.55 -11.64
CA ALA A 62 5.73 -26.71 -13.04
C ALA A 62 6.75 -25.98 -13.92
N VAL A 63 7.26 -26.66 -14.94
CA VAL A 63 8.25 -26.12 -15.88
C VAL A 63 7.56 -25.86 -17.22
N SER A 64 7.58 -24.60 -17.64
CA SER A 64 7.00 -24.15 -18.91
C SER A 64 7.93 -24.45 -20.10
N ALA A 65 7.42 -24.35 -21.34
CA ALA A 65 8.22 -24.61 -22.53
C ALA A 65 9.40 -23.63 -22.70
N SER A 66 9.28 -22.40 -22.16
CA SER A 66 10.40 -21.44 -22.09
C SER A 66 11.37 -21.67 -20.93
N GLY A 67 11.16 -22.70 -20.11
CA GLY A 67 12.02 -23.04 -18.97
C GLY A 67 11.76 -22.20 -17.71
N GLN A 68 10.62 -21.51 -17.63
CA GLN A 68 10.21 -20.81 -16.40
C GLN A 68 9.58 -21.80 -15.42
N THR A 69 9.80 -21.58 -14.13
CA THR A 69 9.27 -22.45 -13.07
C THR A 69 8.14 -21.77 -12.29
N ILE A 70 7.06 -22.54 -12.05
CA ILE A 70 5.87 -22.09 -11.32
C ILE A 70 5.65 -23.05 -10.15
N ALA A 71 5.84 -22.56 -8.93
CA ALA A 71 5.74 -23.40 -7.75
C ALA A 71 4.31 -23.84 -7.44
N LEU A 72 4.07 -25.15 -7.40
CA LEU A 72 2.78 -25.76 -7.03
C LEU A 72 2.79 -26.09 -5.53
N ILE A 73 2.99 -25.08 -4.69
CA ILE A 73 3.35 -25.23 -3.26
C ILE A 73 2.39 -26.08 -2.41
N SER A 74 1.16 -26.30 -2.87
CA SER A 74 0.17 -27.12 -2.19
C SER A 74 -0.01 -28.51 -2.78
N THR A 75 0.84 -28.92 -3.71
CA THR A 75 0.77 -30.21 -4.40
C THR A 75 1.99 -31.04 -4.03
N LEU A 76 1.73 -32.15 -3.34
CA LEU A 76 2.76 -33.05 -2.84
C LEU A 76 2.75 -34.35 -3.63
N LEU A 77 3.93 -34.81 -4.02
CA LEU A 77 4.18 -36.15 -4.53
C LEU A 77 4.71 -37.03 -3.40
N ILE A 78 4.00 -38.10 -3.10
CA ILE A 78 4.35 -39.07 -2.04
C ILE A 78 4.70 -40.38 -2.74
N SER A 79 5.91 -40.87 -2.49
CA SER A 79 6.43 -42.10 -3.08
C SER A 79 7.11 -42.97 -2.03
N HIS A 80 7.26 -44.26 -2.34
CA HIS A 80 7.88 -45.23 -1.46
C HIS A 80 9.02 -45.96 -2.16
N SER A 81 10.14 -46.18 -1.49
CA SER A 81 11.35 -46.81 -2.05
C SER A 81 11.10 -48.19 -2.67
N THR A 82 10.19 -48.97 -2.06
CA THR A 82 9.88 -50.35 -2.46
C THR A 82 8.63 -50.50 -3.34
N GLN A 83 7.98 -49.41 -3.76
CA GLN A 83 6.77 -49.47 -4.57
C GLN A 83 6.85 -48.56 -5.79
N THR A 84 6.27 -49.02 -6.89
CA THR A 84 6.11 -48.18 -8.08
C THR A 84 4.99 -47.17 -7.87
N ALA A 85 3.91 -47.57 -7.19
CA ALA A 85 2.75 -46.73 -6.97
C ALA A 85 3.10 -45.46 -6.19
N VAL A 86 2.54 -44.34 -6.62
CA VAL A 86 2.73 -43.02 -6.01
C VAL A 86 1.39 -42.35 -5.75
N PHE A 87 1.42 -41.36 -4.87
CA PHE A 87 0.23 -40.60 -4.49
C PHE A 87 0.48 -39.11 -4.67
N ILE A 88 -0.51 -38.41 -5.22
CA ILE A 88 -0.56 -36.95 -5.20
C ILE A 88 -1.51 -36.53 -4.09
N TYR A 89 -1.07 -35.61 -3.24
CA TYR A 89 -1.93 -34.93 -2.29
C TYR A 89 -1.99 -33.43 -2.59
N ASN A 90 -3.19 -32.88 -2.69
CA ASN A 90 -3.42 -31.45 -2.69
C ASN A 90 -4.62 -31.14 -1.76
N PRO A 91 -4.57 -30.12 -0.89
CA PRO A 91 -5.66 -29.83 0.05
C PRO A 91 -7.02 -29.59 -0.62
N VAL A 92 -7.06 -29.10 -1.86
CA VAL A 92 -8.32 -28.86 -2.59
C VAL A 92 -8.79 -30.12 -3.33
N LEU A 93 -7.87 -30.88 -3.90
CA LEU A 93 -8.20 -32.03 -4.77
C LEU A 93 -8.27 -33.36 -4.00
N GLY A 94 -7.73 -33.41 -2.79
CA GLY A 94 -7.60 -34.63 -2.01
C GLY A 94 -6.43 -35.50 -2.46
N ILE A 95 -6.58 -36.81 -2.26
CA ILE A 95 -5.55 -37.82 -2.56
C ILE A 95 -5.89 -38.51 -3.87
N MET A 96 -4.90 -38.62 -4.76
CA MET A 96 -4.97 -39.33 -6.02
C MET A 96 -3.87 -40.39 -6.07
N LYS A 97 -4.19 -41.60 -6.55
CA LYS A 97 -3.25 -42.72 -6.69
C LYS A 97 -2.88 -42.92 -8.15
N PHE A 98 -1.62 -43.25 -8.39
CA PHE A 98 -1.08 -43.59 -9.70
C PHE A 98 -0.17 -44.82 -9.59
N ASP A 99 -0.03 -45.55 -10.69
CA ASP A 99 0.77 -46.78 -10.76
C ASP A 99 2.27 -46.51 -10.73
N ASP A 100 2.69 -45.34 -11.25
CA ASP A 100 4.06 -44.86 -11.24
C ASP A 100 4.17 -43.32 -11.30
N ARG A 101 5.40 -42.81 -11.13
CA ARG A 101 5.71 -41.38 -11.20
C ARG A 101 5.41 -40.75 -12.57
N LEU A 102 5.59 -41.49 -13.66
CA LEU A 102 5.38 -40.97 -15.02
C LEU A 102 3.88 -40.71 -15.26
N GLN A 103 3.02 -41.64 -14.84
CA GLN A 103 1.57 -41.49 -14.92
C GLN A 103 1.09 -40.31 -14.07
N ALA A 104 1.63 -40.16 -12.84
CA ALA A 104 1.31 -39.02 -11.98
C ALA A 104 1.71 -37.67 -12.62
N ARG A 105 2.91 -37.58 -13.20
CA ARG A 105 3.40 -36.36 -13.87
C ARG A 105 2.55 -36.01 -15.09
N ASN A 106 2.26 -36.99 -15.95
CA ASN A 106 1.40 -36.80 -17.12
C ASN A 106 0.00 -36.34 -16.73
N ALA A 107 -0.59 -36.91 -15.67
CA ALA A 107 -1.89 -36.49 -15.17
C ALA A 107 -1.88 -35.04 -14.66
N LEU A 108 -0.84 -34.64 -13.92
CA LEU A 108 -0.69 -33.25 -13.45
C LEU A 108 -0.50 -32.25 -14.60
N ILE A 109 0.30 -32.59 -15.61
CA ILE A 109 0.48 -31.77 -16.82
C ILE A 109 -0.87 -31.62 -17.55
N GLN A 110 -1.64 -32.70 -17.68
CA GLN A 110 -2.99 -32.64 -18.25
C GLN A 110 -3.93 -31.75 -17.43
N MET A 111 -3.87 -31.84 -16.10
CA MET A 111 -4.64 -31.00 -15.21
C MET A 111 -4.24 -29.52 -15.29
N LEU A 112 -2.95 -29.22 -15.48
CA LEU A 112 -2.45 -27.87 -15.74
C LEU A 112 -2.85 -27.38 -17.14
N GLY A 113 -3.01 -28.28 -18.11
CA GLY A 113 -3.51 -27.94 -19.45
C GLY A 113 -5.01 -27.63 -19.51
N ASN A 114 -5.77 -27.92 -18.45
CA ASN A 114 -7.20 -27.64 -18.36
C ASN A 114 -7.47 -26.54 -17.32
N ALA A 115 -8.05 -25.43 -17.78
CA ALA A 115 -8.30 -24.25 -16.96
C ALA A 115 -9.15 -24.53 -15.70
N GLU A 116 -10.11 -25.46 -15.78
CA GLU A 116 -10.94 -25.80 -14.62
C GLU A 116 -10.16 -26.54 -13.53
N THR A 117 -9.20 -27.39 -13.90
CA THR A 117 -8.40 -28.15 -12.94
C THR A 117 -7.15 -27.42 -12.48
N ALA A 118 -6.54 -26.62 -13.36
CA ALA A 118 -5.31 -25.88 -13.09
C ALA A 118 -5.46 -24.89 -11.92
N LEU A 119 -6.62 -24.24 -11.79
CA LEU A 119 -6.88 -23.27 -10.71
C LEU A 119 -6.73 -23.86 -9.30
N ALA A 120 -6.97 -25.16 -9.11
CA ALA A 120 -6.76 -25.81 -7.82
C ALA A 120 -5.27 -26.06 -7.52
N LEU A 121 -4.45 -26.27 -8.56
CA LEU A 121 -3.00 -26.45 -8.45
C LEU A 121 -2.29 -25.09 -8.28
N LEU A 122 -2.86 -24.04 -8.87
CA LEU A 122 -2.32 -22.67 -8.90
C LEU A 122 -2.93 -21.75 -7.83
N GLN A 123 -3.68 -22.28 -6.85
CA GLN A 123 -4.42 -21.47 -5.87
C GLN A 123 -3.55 -20.42 -5.15
N TYR A 124 -2.28 -20.75 -4.90
CA TYR A 124 -1.34 -19.93 -4.15
C TYR A 124 -0.26 -19.25 -5.01
N THR A 125 -0.41 -19.26 -6.33
CA THR A 125 0.53 -18.56 -7.21
C THR A 125 0.21 -17.07 -7.28
N ASP A 126 1.24 -16.26 -7.51
CA ASP A 126 1.05 -14.84 -7.79
C ASP A 126 0.51 -14.61 -9.21
N ALA A 127 0.15 -13.35 -9.50
CA ALA A 127 -0.47 -13.01 -10.76
C ALA A 127 0.46 -13.20 -11.97
N GLU A 128 1.77 -13.02 -11.80
CA GLU A 128 2.72 -13.17 -12.90
C GLU A 128 2.92 -14.65 -13.23
N ALA A 129 3.09 -15.51 -12.23
CA ALA A 129 3.13 -16.95 -12.40
C ALA A 129 1.84 -17.49 -13.05
N TYR A 130 0.67 -16.98 -12.65
CA TYR A 130 -0.60 -17.34 -13.28
C TYR A 130 -0.65 -16.93 -14.77
N ARG A 131 -0.14 -15.74 -15.09
CA ARG A 131 -0.05 -15.27 -16.48
C ARG A 131 0.94 -16.09 -17.30
N GLN A 132 2.10 -16.43 -16.73
CA GLN A 132 3.10 -17.28 -17.37
C GLN A 132 2.48 -18.63 -17.75
N TRP A 133 1.81 -19.30 -16.80
CA TRP A 133 1.09 -20.54 -17.07
C TRP A 133 0.06 -20.40 -18.21
N ARG A 134 -0.66 -19.27 -18.26
CA ARG A 134 -1.69 -19.04 -19.31
C ARG A 134 -1.09 -18.87 -20.70
N ASN A 135 0.11 -18.30 -20.79
CA ASN A 135 0.74 -17.94 -22.06
C ASN A 135 1.75 -18.97 -22.55
N ASP A 136 2.28 -19.80 -21.65
CA ASP A 136 3.33 -20.76 -21.94
C ASP A 136 2.94 -22.13 -21.35
N PRO A 137 2.70 -23.15 -22.19
CA PRO A 137 2.27 -24.45 -21.72
C PRO A 137 3.31 -25.10 -20.80
N VAL A 138 2.82 -25.78 -19.77
CA VAL A 138 3.65 -26.62 -18.90
C VAL A 138 4.02 -27.88 -19.66
N VAL A 139 5.31 -28.18 -19.72
CA VAL A 139 5.86 -29.34 -20.44
C VAL A 139 6.50 -30.36 -19.51
N ASP A 140 6.92 -29.95 -18.31
CA ASP A 140 7.55 -30.83 -17.33
C ASP A 140 7.28 -30.39 -15.88
N LEU A 141 7.70 -31.21 -14.92
CA LEU A 141 7.61 -30.95 -13.48
C LEU A 141 8.97 -31.18 -12.82
N GLU A 142 9.35 -30.34 -11.85
CA GLU A 142 10.54 -30.54 -11.04
C GLU A 142 10.16 -31.03 -9.64
N ASP A 143 10.83 -32.09 -9.18
CA ASP A 143 10.58 -32.72 -7.88
C ASP A 143 11.53 -32.12 -6.84
N ASN A 144 11.00 -31.49 -5.80
CA ASN A 144 11.79 -30.89 -4.74
C ASN A 144 11.53 -31.57 -3.40
N LEU A 145 12.57 -32.20 -2.83
CA LEU A 145 12.45 -32.97 -1.59
C LEU A 145 12.05 -32.07 -0.41
N ILE A 146 11.03 -32.49 0.35
CA ILE A 146 10.69 -31.87 1.64
C ILE A 146 11.47 -32.59 2.73
N GLU A 147 12.40 -31.87 3.35
CA GLU A 147 13.11 -32.33 4.54
C GLU A 147 12.31 -31.94 5.81
N GLY A 148 11.99 -32.93 6.66
CA GLY A 148 11.35 -32.70 7.95
C GLY A 148 9.83 -32.92 7.99
N ALA A 149 9.10 -32.11 8.76
CA ALA A 149 7.67 -32.27 8.99
C ALA A 149 6.84 -31.69 7.84
N VAL A 150 6.21 -32.57 7.05
CA VAL A 150 5.51 -32.24 5.80
C VAL A 150 4.44 -31.16 5.97
N PHE A 151 3.57 -31.27 6.97
CA PHE A 151 2.45 -30.34 7.15
C PHE A 151 2.84 -29.03 7.84
N GLU A 152 3.96 -29.04 8.56
CA GLU A 152 4.59 -27.82 9.04
C GLU A 152 5.17 -27.06 7.85
N TRP A 153 5.94 -27.74 6.98
CA TRP A 153 6.42 -27.17 5.72
C TRP A 153 5.27 -26.60 4.88
N LEU A 154 4.17 -27.35 4.73
CA LEU A 154 3.01 -26.93 3.93
C LEU A 154 2.35 -25.68 4.52
N MET A 155 2.14 -25.62 5.83
CA MET A 155 1.61 -24.43 6.51
C MET A 155 2.52 -23.21 6.27
N LEU A 156 3.84 -23.36 6.47
CA LEU A 156 4.81 -22.28 6.34
C LEU A 156 4.91 -21.78 4.88
N SER A 157 4.87 -22.70 3.90
CA SER A 157 4.88 -22.38 2.47
C SER A 157 3.61 -21.64 2.04
N ILE A 158 2.43 -22.11 2.47
CA ILE A 158 1.16 -21.43 2.22
C ILE A 158 1.18 -20.03 2.85
N ASN A 159 1.50 -19.91 4.14
CA ASN A 159 1.53 -18.63 4.84
C ASN A 159 2.48 -17.62 4.17
N SER A 160 3.66 -18.08 3.71
CA SER A 160 4.61 -17.24 2.99
C SER A 160 4.02 -16.69 1.68
N ARG A 161 3.30 -17.53 0.90
CA ARG A 161 2.63 -17.10 -0.33
C ARG A 161 1.48 -16.14 -0.06
N LEU A 162 0.69 -16.37 0.98
CA LEU A 162 -0.38 -15.46 1.37
C LEU A 162 0.16 -14.06 1.72
N GLY A 163 1.25 -13.98 2.49
CA GLY A 163 1.91 -12.71 2.80
C GLY A 163 2.51 -12.01 1.57
N GLN A 164 3.12 -12.76 0.65
CA GLN A 164 3.62 -12.21 -0.62
C GLN A 164 2.49 -11.65 -1.49
N ASN A 165 1.39 -12.39 -1.66
CA ASN A 165 0.22 -11.92 -2.42
C ASN A 165 -0.35 -10.63 -1.86
N LEU A 166 -0.39 -10.51 -0.53
CA LEU A 166 -0.86 -9.31 0.15
C LEU A 166 0.10 -8.11 -0.04
N THR A 167 1.42 -8.35 -0.03
CA THR A 167 2.44 -7.32 -0.36
C THR A 167 2.32 -6.85 -1.81
N THR A 168 2.11 -7.77 -2.75
CA THR A 168 1.91 -7.44 -4.17
C THR A 168 0.65 -6.59 -4.36
N LEU A 169 -0.45 -6.98 -3.71
CA LEU A 169 -1.69 -6.21 -3.72
C LEU A 169 -1.51 -4.81 -3.12
N GLN A 170 -0.78 -4.69 -2.02
CA GLN A 170 -0.46 -3.40 -1.43
C GLN A 170 0.34 -2.52 -2.41
N THR A 171 1.39 -3.08 -3.02
CA THR A 171 2.22 -2.37 -4.01
C THR A 171 1.38 -1.89 -5.19
N LEU A 172 0.44 -2.71 -5.65
CA LEU A 172 -0.50 -2.36 -6.70
C LEU A 172 -1.34 -1.13 -6.34
N LEU A 173 -1.91 -1.10 -5.13
CA LEU A 173 -2.72 0.02 -4.64
C LEU A 173 -1.89 1.29 -4.42
N LEU A 174 -0.66 1.15 -3.93
CA LEU A 174 0.27 2.28 -3.74
C LEU A 174 0.70 2.95 -5.05
N ASN A 175 0.71 2.20 -6.15
CA ASN A 175 1.08 2.69 -7.47
C ASN A 175 -0.04 3.48 -8.16
N GLN A 176 -1.23 3.54 -7.57
CA GLN A 176 -2.33 4.37 -8.06
C GLN A 176 -1.92 5.86 -8.07
N PRO A 177 -2.29 6.65 -9.10
CA PRO A 177 -2.00 8.07 -9.14
C PRO A 177 -2.52 8.81 -7.91
N ALA A 178 -1.65 9.59 -7.26
CA ALA A 178 -2.04 10.44 -6.15
C ALA A 178 -2.93 11.61 -6.64
N PRO A 179 -3.84 12.14 -5.80
CA PRO A 179 -4.69 13.28 -6.17
C PRO A 179 -3.92 14.47 -6.72
N GLU A 180 -2.80 14.83 -6.10
CA GLU A 180 -1.92 15.95 -6.51
C GLU A 180 -1.37 15.77 -7.93
N THR A 181 -0.96 14.54 -8.27
CA THR A 181 -0.48 14.18 -9.61
C THR A 181 -1.59 14.34 -10.64
N LEU A 182 -2.80 13.85 -10.32
CA LEU A 182 -3.96 13.96 -11.21
C LEU A 182 -4.36 15.43 -11.46
N LEU A 183 -4.34 16.26 -10.41
CA LEU A 183 -4.64 17.69 -10.50
C LEU A 183 -3.62 18.43 -11.37
N THR A 184 -2.35 18.19 -11.10
CA THR A 184 -1.24 18.83 -11.83
C THR A 184 -1.30 18.43 -13.31
N GLN A 185 -1.54 17.16 -13.62
CA GLN A 185 -1.67 16.69 -15.01
C GLN A 185 -2.88 17.28 -15.73
N ALA A 186 -4.03 17.37 -15.05
CA ALA A 186 -5.22 18.02 -15.60
C ALA A 186 -4.92 19.47 -15.98
N PHE A 187 -4.20 20.18 -15.12
CA PHE A 187 -3.86 21.57 -15.36
C PHE A 187 -2.80 21.77 -16.44
N VAL A 188 -1.72 20.98 -16.43
CA VAL A 188 -0.70 20.98 -17.48
C VAL A 188 -1.32 20.73 -18.85
N THR A 189 -2.32 19.84 -18.94
CA THR A 189 -3.05 19.58 -20.18
C THR A 189 -3.74 20.85 -20.69
N GLN A 190 -4.45 21.58 -19.83
CA GLN A 190 -5.11 22.82 -20.22
C GLN A 190 -4.12 23.95 -20.53
N LEU A 191 -3.03 24.06 -19.77
CA LEU A 191 -1.97 25.03 -20.03
C LEU A 191 -1.33 24.79 -21.41
N ARG A 192 -1.09 23.53 -21.79
CA ARG A 192 -0.55 23.20 -23.12
C ARG A 192 -1.53 23.54 -24.26
N VAL A 193 -2.84 23.43 -24.04
CA VAL A 193 -3.84 23.86 -25.02
C VAL A 193 -3.80 25.38 -25.21
N GLN A 194 -3.66 26.14 -24.12
CA GLN A 194 -3.61 27.61 -24.17
C GLN A 194 -2.26 28.16 -24.66
N TRP A 195 -1.17 27.41 -24.43
CA TRP A 195 0.19 27.70 -24.87
C TRP A 195 0.86 26.46 -25.48
N PRO A 196 0.57 26.12 -26.76
CA PRO A 196 1.12 24.94 -27.42
C PRO A 196 2.64 24.95 -27.56
N ASP A 197 3.20 26.14 -27.81
CA ASP A 197 4.63 26.34 -28.11
C ASP A 197 5.46 26.65 -26.85
N ALA A 198 4.85 26.71 -25.67
CA ALA A 198 5.54 27.04 -24.42
C ALA A 198 5.39 25.93 -23.37
N ALA A 199 6.53 25.43 -22.88
CA ALA A 199 6.56 24.49 -21.76
C ALA A 199 6.36 25.23 -20.43
N ILE A 200 5.10 25.53 -20.09
CA ILE A 200 4.76 26.13 -18.79
C ILE A 200 4.79 25.03 -17.71
N ASN A 201 5.71 25.15 -16.77
CA ASN A 201 5.72 24.32 -15.56
C ASN A 201 4.90 25.00 -14.44
N PRO A 202 3.74 24.46 -14.05
CA PRO A 202 2.87 25.11 -13.06
C PRO A 202 3.43 25.10 -11.64
N ALA A 203 4.42 24.25 -11.34
CA ALA A 203 5.09 24.28 -10.05
C ALA A 203 6.05 25.48 -9.89
N THR A 204 6.54 26.04 -11.00
CA THR A 204 7.56 27.10 -10.99
C THR A 204 7.09 28.41 -11.61
N ARG A 205 5.97 28.42 -12.34
CA ARG A 205 5.40 29.63 -12.93
C ARG A 205 4.59 30.41 -11.89
N GLU A 206 4.82 31.71 -11.84
CA GLU A 206 4.30 32.57 -10.77
C GLU A 206 3.00 33.29 -11.13
N VAL A 207 2.19 33.47 -10.10
CA VAL A 207 0.99 34.31 -10.09
C VAL A 207 1.10 35.25 -8.89
N LYS A 208 0.94 36.54 -9.16
CA LYS A 208 0.71 37.56 -8.14
C LYS A 208 -0.75 37.48 -7.70
N VAL A 209 -0.98 37.49 -6.40
CA VAL A 209 -2.29 37.32 -5.80
C VAL A 209 -2.65 38.58 -5.02
N SER A 210 -3.81 39.16 -5.32
CA SER A 210 -4.27 40.38 -4.67
C SER A 210 -5.04 40.08 -3.40
N ALA A 211 -4.39 40.32 -2.25
CA ALA A 211 -4.96 40.09 -0.93
C ALA A 211 -6.22 40.94 -0.67
N GLN A 212 -6.32 42.11 -1.30
CA GLN A 212 -7.50 42.98 -1.24
C GLN A 212 -8.74 42.35 -1.88
N ARG A 213 -8.56 41.47 -2.88
CA ARG A 213 -9.65 40.81 -3.62
C ARG A 213 -9.96 39.39 -3.13
N LEU A 214 -9.06 38.76 -2.38
CA LEU A 214 -9.27 37.47 -1.72
C LEU A 214 -10.11 37.57 -0.44
N SER A 215 -9.91 38.63 0.36
CA SER A 215 -10.34 38.66 1.77
C SER A 215 -11.52 39.59 2.07
N ASN A 216 -12.09 40.27 1.07
CA ASN A 216 -13.04 41.39 1.26
C ASN A 216 -12.52 42.47 2.25
N ARG A 217 -11.21 42.53 2.52
CA ARG A 217 -10.58 43.51 3.42
C ARG A 217 -9.69 44.46 2.62
N ALA A 218 -9.76 45.75 2.94
CA ALA A 218 -9.12 46.83 2.18
C ALA A 218 -7.59 46.97 2.37
N GLN A 219 -6.93 46.10 3.16
CA GLN A 219 -5.57 46.33 3.68
C GLN A 219 -4.69 45.06 3.74
N GLY A 220 -4.50 44.35 2.63
CA GLY A 220 -3.47 43.31 2.54
C GLY A 220 -2.58 43.54 1.31
N GLN A 221 -1.25 43.40 1.46
CA GLN A 221 -0.33 43.38 0.33
C GLN A 221 -0.48 42.13 -0.54
N ASP A 222 -0.24 42.32 -1.82
CA ASP A 222 -0.21 41.26 -2.80
C ASP A 222 0.97 40.30 -2.53
N TYR A 223 0.78 39.00 -2.74
CA TYR A 223 1.82 37.97 -2.56
C TYR A 223 1.95 37.10 -3.81
N HIS A 224 3.02 36.31 -3.91
CA HIS A 224 3.27 35.45 -5.07
C HIS A 224 3.12 33.98 -4.70
N GLN A 225 2.54 33.19 -5.61
CA GLN A 225 2.41 31.75 -5.44
C GLN A 225 2.57 31.01 -6.78
N SER A 226 2.70 29.68 -6.69
CA SER A 226 2.76 28.85 -7.89
C SER A 226 1.41 28.76 -8.58
N LEU A 227 1.43 28.41 -9.86
CA LEU A 227 0.22 28.08 -10.60
C LEU A 227 -0.52 26.88 -9.98
N ASN A 228 0.18 25.90 -9.41
CA ASN A 228 -0.45 24.79 -8.68
C ASN A 228 -1.21 25.25 -7.43
N ASP A 229 -0.64 26.15 -6.64
CA ASP A 229 -1.31 26.71 -5.46
C ASP A 229 -2.53 27.55 -5.86
N THR A 230 -2.39 28.32 -6.94
CA THR A 230 -3.49 29.10 -7.54
C THR A 230 -4.63 28.21 -8.00
N LEU A 231 -4.33 27.04 -8.59
CA LEU A 231 -5.35 26.07 -8.95
C LEU A 231 -6.08 25.55 -7.71
N LEU A 232 -5.36 25.18 -6.65
CA LEU A 232 -5.98 24.69 -5.42
C LEU A 232 -6.90 25.74 -4.78
N GLU A 233 -6.47 27.00 -4.75
CA GLU A 233 -7.24 28.14 -4.22
C GLU A 233 -8.49 28.43 -5.05
N THR A 234 -8.40 28.35 -6.38
CA THR A 234 -9.55 28.56 -7.29
C THR A 234 -10.50 27.36 -7.39
N LEU A 235 -10.03 26.16 -7.07
CA LEU A 235 -10.88 24.99 -6.86
C LEU A 235 -11.68 25.14 -5.56
N ALA A 236 -11.03 25.63 -4.50
CA ALA A 236 -11.62 25.96 -3.21
C ALA A 236 -12.66 27.09 -3.31
N ASP A 237 -12.35 28.16 -4.06
CA ASP A 237 -13.26 29.26 -4.35
C ASP A 237 -13.26 29.66 -5.84
N PRO A 238 -14.30 29.25 -6.62
CA PRO A 238 -14.42 29.60 -8.03
C PRO A 238 -14.56 31.09 -8.31
N THR A 239 -15.03 31.87 -7.33
CA THR A 239 -15.28 33.31 -7.54
C THR A 239 -13.98 34.09 -7.77
N LEU A 240 -12.83 33.47 -7.44
CA LEU A 240 -11.50 34.02 -7.63
C LEU A 240 -10.99 33.98 -9.08
N ILE A 241 -11.72 33.31 -9.98
CA ILE A 241 -11.34 33.26 -11.40
C ILE A 241 -11.90 34.50 -12.09
N GLY A 242 -11.02 35.33 -12.66
CA GLY A 242 -11.42 36.49 -13.45
C GLY A 242 -11.87 37.73 -12.65
N ASN A 243 -11.99 37.63 -11.32
CA ASN A 243 -12.22 38.79 -10.45
C ASN A 243 -10.96 39.66 -10.25
N GLY A 244 -9.83 39.27 -10.85
CA GLY A 244 -8.52 39.92 -10.75
C GLY A 244 -7.82 39.74 -9.41
N ALA A 245 -8.25 38.77 -8.59
CA ALA A 245 -7.49 38.31 -7.42
C ALA A 245 -6.19 37.62 -7.84
N HIS A 246 -6.10 37.08 -9.06
CA HIS A 246 -4.92 36.41 -9.59
C HIS A 246 -4.41 37.11 -10.84
N GLU A 247 -3.13 37.46 -10.83
CA GLU A 247 -2.43 38.16 -11.91
C GLU A 247 -1.18 37.38 -12.32
N LEU A 248 -1.17 36.86 -13.54
CA LEU A 248 -0.07 36.11 -14.12
C LEU A 248 1.13 37.03 -14.33
N LEU A 249 2.30 36.54 -13.97
CA LEU A 249 3.56 37.25 -14.20
C LEU A 249 4.38 36.59 -15.32
N ASN A 250 5.20 37.41 -15.96
CA ASN A 250 6.23 36.98 -16.89
C ASN A 250 7.48 36.48 -16.14
N PRO A 251 8.39 35.74 -16.82
CA PRO A 251 9.68 35.32 -16.24
C PRO A 251 10.67 36.45 -15.95
N ASP A 252 10.23 37.70 -15.92
CA ASP A 252 11.00 38.87 -15.50
C ASP A 252 10.29 39.61 -14.35
N GLY A 253 9.18 39.07 -13.84
CA GLY A 253 8.39 39.68 -12.77
C GLY A 253 7.32 40.67 -13.24
N THR A 254 7.30 41.02 -14.52
CA THR A 254 6.34 41.99 -15.06
C THR A 254 4.95 41.37 -15.24
N ARG A 255 3.91 42.22 -15.22
CA ARG A 255 2.52 41.79 -15.51
C ARG A 255 2.45 41.15 -16.90
N ALA A 256 1.92 39.93 -16.97
CA ALA A 256 1.68 39.27 -18.24
C ALA A 256 0.62 40.01 -19.08
N SER A 257 0.61 39.79 -20.38
CA SER A 257 -0.35 40.44 -21.27
C SER A 257 -1.78 40.12 -20.86
N ALA A 258 -2.73 41.03 -21.15
CA ALA A 258 -4.16 40.77 -20.90
C ALA A 258 -4.66 39.50 -21.63
N GLN A 259 -4.04 39.17 -22.76
CA GLN A 259 -4.31 37.94 -23.51
C GLN A 259 -3.83 36.70 -22.73
N ASP A 260 -2.63 36.73 -22.15
CA ASP A 260 -2.09 35.63 -21.34
C ASP A 260 -2.84 35.47 -20.02
N GLN A 261 -3.27 36.56 -19.39
CA GLN A 261 -4.16 36.50 -18.23
C GLN A 261 -5.50 35.83 -18.58
N LYS A 262 -6.08 36.17 -19.73
CA LYS A 262 -7.33 35.55 -20.20
C LYS A 262 -7.12 34.06 -20.47
N LYS A 263 -6.00 33.66 -21.06
CA LYS A 263 -5.61 32.26 -21.26
C LYS A 263 -5.48 31.52 -19.92
N LEU A 264 -4.87 32.11 -18.89
CA LEU A 264 -4.77 31.51 -17.57
C LEU A 264 -6.15 31.30 -16.94
N ASN A 265 -7.00 32.34 -16.92
CA ASN A 265 -8.35 32.25 -16.39
C ASN A 265 -9.17 31.18 -17.13
N THR A 266 -9.00 31.09 -18.45
CA THR A 266 -9.62 30.04 -19.28
C THR A 266 -9.11 28.65 -18.89
N ALA A 267 -7.79 28.48 -18.71
CA ALA A 267 -7.20 27.22 -18.26
C ALA A 267 -7.74 26.79 -16.89
N LEU A 268 -7.81 27.69 -15.91
CA LEU A 268 -8.37 27.42 -14.58
C LEU A 268 -9.84 26.99 -14.64
N CYS A 269 -10.66 27.71 -15.41
CA CYS A 269 -12.07 27.36 -15.64
C CYS A 269 -12.23 25.98 -16.28
N LEU A 270 -11.46 25.71 -17.34
CA LEU A 270 -11.53 24.44 -18.07
C LEU A 270 -11.01 23.27 -17.22
N THR A 271 -9.89 23.46 -16.49
CA THR A 271 -9.38 22.45 -15.58
C THR A 271 -10.44 22.08 -14.56
N ARG A 272 -11.07 23.06 -13.90
CA ARG A 272 -12.16 22.81 -12.95
C ARG A 272 -13.33 22.06 -13.59
N ALA A 273 -13.78 22.48 -14.78
CA ALA A 273 -14.90 21.86 -15.46
C ALA A 273 -14.63 20.41 -15.90
N GLN A 274 -13.40 20.11 -16.30
CA GLN A 274 -13.00 18.81 -16.84
C GLN A 274 -12.27 17.91 -15.83
N LEU A 275 -12.02 18.39 -14.61
CA LEU A 275 -11.20 17.68 -13.63
C LEU A 275 -11.74 16.28 -13.32
N SER A 276 -13.05 16.16 -13.12
CA SER A 276 -13.69 14.87 -12.82
C SER A 276 -13.53 13.87 -13.97
N GLU A 277 -13.69 14.33 -15.20
CA GLU A 277 -13.52 13.50 -16.40
C GLU A 277 -12.04 13.10 -16.55
N HIS A 278 -11.12 14.08 -16.45
CA HIS A 278 -9.68 13.82 -16.51
C HIS A 278 -9.23 12.80 -15.46
N CYS A 279 -9.64 12.97 -14.19
CA CYS A 279 -9.31 12.01 -13.14
C CYS A 279 -9.87 10.62 -13.44
N THR A 280 -11.11 10.53 -13.92
CA THR A 280 -11.73 9.25 -14.29
C THR A 280 -10.95 8.58 -15.41
N THR A 281 -10.63 9.30 -16.48
CA THR A 281 -9.84 8.80 -17.61
C THR A 281 -8.43 8.38 -17.19
N GLN A 282 -7.75 9.15 -16.33
CA GLN A 282 -6.41 8.78 -15.86
C GLN A 282 -6.43 7.53 -14.96
N LEU A 283 -7.45 7.38 -14.11
CA LEU A 283 -7.63 6.17 -13.33
C LEU A 283 -7.96 4.98 -14.24
N ASP A 284 -8.83 5.16 -15.23
CA ASP A 284 -9.16 4.12 -16.22
C ASP A 284 -7.92 3.67 -16.98
N ASN A 285 -7.14 4.64 -17.48
CA ASN A 285 -5.87 4.39 -18.15
C ASN A 285 -4.89 3.67 -17.24
N HIS A 286 -4.75 4.09 -15.98
CA HIS A 286 -3.87 3.42 -15.02
C HIS A 286 -4.28 1.96 -14.80
N TRP A 287 -5.56 1.72 -14.52
CA TRP A 287 -6.07 0.38 -14.22
C TRP A 287 -6.08 -0.54 -15.46
N ALA A 288 -6.25 0.03 -16.65
CA ALA A 288 -6.23 -0.69 -17.93
C ALA A 288 -4.83 -0.74 -18.58
N ALA A 289 -3.82 -0.04 -18.04
CA ALA A 289 -2.50 0.03 -18.66
C ALA A 289 -1.83 -1.34 -18.68
N SER A 290 -1.81 -1.97 -19.84
CA SER A 290 -0.93 -3.10 -20.12
C SER A 290 0.51 -2.60 -20.14
N ARG A 291 1.35 -3.14 -19.26
CA ARG A 291 2.79 -2.90 -19.35
C ARG A 291 3.31 -3.76 -20.51
N SER A 292 4.26 -3.26 -21.29
CA SER A 292 4.76 -3.88 -22.53
C SER A 292 5.07 -5.38 -22.42
N GLU A 293 5.42 -5.86 -21.23
CA GLU A 293 5.67 -7.26 -20.93
C GLU A 293 4.96 -7.73 -19.64
N GLY A 294 3.84 -7.13 -19.21
CA GLY A 294 3.23 -7.39 -17.89
C GLY A 294 1.69 -7.46 -17.88
N LEU A 295 1.10 -8.03 -16.82
CA LEU A 295 -0.33 -7.90 -16.55
C LEU A 295 -0.73 -6.44 -16.29
N SER A 296 -1.93 -6.07 -16.74
CA SER A 296 -2.55 -4.81 -16.34
C SER A 296 -2.85 -4.82 -14.83
N PRO A 297 -2.89 -3.64 -14.17
CA PRO A 297 -3.27 -3.57 -12.75
C PRO A 297 -4.64 -4.18 -12.45
N THR A 298 -5.61 -4.08 -13.37
CA THR A 298 -6.92 -4.72 -13.22
C THR A 298 -6.83 -6.24 -13.19
N GLU A 299 -6.00 -6.85 -14.04
CA GLU A 299 -5.81 -8.30 -14.05
C GLU A 299 -5.12 -8.79 -12.78
N GLN A 300 -4.10 -8.06 -12.31
CA GLN A 300 -3.43 -8.38 -11.04
C GLN A 300 -4.41 -8.31 -9.87
N LEU A 301 -5.26 -7.27 -9.81
CA LEU A 301 -6.30 -7.15 -8.79
C LEU A 301 -7.34 -8.26 -8.90
N THR A 302 -7.76 -8.61 -10.12
CA THR A 302 -8.73 -9.70 -10.35
C THR A 302 -8.17 -11.03 -9.85
N HIS A 303 -6.90 -11.32 -10.11
CA HIS A 303 -6.21 -12.51 -9.59
C HIS A 303 -6.18 -12.52 -8.08
N ALA A 304 -5.78 -11.40 -7.45
CA ALA A 304 -5.76 -11.28 -5.99
C ALA A 304 -7.15 -11.52 -5.37
N LEU A 305 -8.20 -10.94 -5.93
CA LEU A 305 -9.58 -11.14 -5.46
C LEU A 305 -10.06 -12.58 -5.66
N ARG A 306 -9.63 -13.26 -6.72
CA ARG A 306 -9.90 -14.70 -6.92
C ARG A 306 -9.23 -15.55 -5.85
N SER A 307 -7.95 -15.34 -5.59
CA SER A 307 -7.24 -16.06 -4.52
C SER A 307 -7.96 -15.86 -3.18
N ARG A 308 -8.32 -14.62 -2.84
CA ARG A 308 -9.08 -14.29 -1.63
C ARG A 308 -10.42 -14.99 -1.54
N PHE A 309 -11.16 -15.05 -2.63
CA PHE A 309 -12.41 -15.78 -2.69
C PHE A 309 -12.21 -17.28 -2.40
N LEU A 310 -11.21 -17.90 -3.05
CA LEU A 310 -10.88 -19.32 -2.84
C LEU A 310 -10.42 -19.61 -1.41
N GLU A 311 -9.67 -18.71 -0.81
CA GLU A 311 -9.24 -18.82 0.58
C GLU A 311 -10.42 -18.72 1.55
N ALA A 312 -11.31 -17.75 1.36
CA ALA A 312 -12.53 -17.61 2.16
C ALA A 312 -13.44 -18.83 2.02
N LEU A 313 -13.56 -19.38 0.81
CA LEU A 313 -14.31 -20.60 0.54
C LEU A 313 -13.69 -21.82 1.24
N THR A 314 -12.36 -21.93 1.22
CA THR A 314 -11.63 -23.03 1.90
C THR A 314 -11.75 -22.91 3.42
N GLN A 315 -11.69 -21.69 3.97
CA GLN A 315 -11.90 -21.45 5.39
C GLN A 315 -13.32 -21.80 5.85
N LEU A 316 -14.34 -21.42 5.06
CA LEU A 316 -15.74 -21.69 5.39
C LEU A 316 -16.07 -23.19 5.31
N ALA A 317 -15.43 -23.92 4.39
CA ALA A 317 -15.52 -25.38 4.33
C ALA A 317 -14.85 -26.03 5.56
N TRP A 318 -13.68 -25.52 5.96
CA TRP A 318 -12.97 -26.01 7.13
C TRP A 318 -13.72 -25.77 8.45
N SER A 319 -14.43 -24.66 8.57
CA SER A 319 -15.26 -24.39 9.75
C SER A 319 -16.52 -25.28 9.85
N ASN A 320 -16.77 -26.16 8.87
CA ASN A 320 -17.99 -26.95 8.70
C ASN A 320 -19.26 -26.11 8.50
N ASP A 321 -19.12 -24.88 8.02
CA ASP A 321 -20.27 -24.02 7.69
C ASP A 321 -20.81 -24.29 6.27
N LEU A 322 -20.10 -25.10 5.48
CA LEU A 322 -20.55 -25.62 4.18
C LEU A 322 -20.65 -27.13 4.23
N SER A 323 -21.70 -27.68 3.62
CA SER A 323 -21.73 -29.10 3.26
C SER A 323 -20.73 -29.40 2.13
N ASN A 324 -20.29 -30.66 2.03
CA ASN A 324 -19.39 -31.11 0.96
C ASN A 324 -19.95 -30.84 -0.45
N GLN A 325 -21.27 -30.92 -0.63
CA GLN A 325 -21.92 -30.63 -1.91
C GLN A 325 -21.85 -29.14 -2.22
N GLU A 326 -22.19 -28.27 -1.26
CA GLU A 326 -22.11 -26.81 -1.43
C GLU A 326 -20.67 -26.37 -1.73
N TYR A 327 -19.68 -26.91 -1.01
CA TYR A 327 -18.26 -26.64 -1.26
C TYR A 327 -17.85 -27.01 -2.69
N ARG A 328 -18.22 -28.22 -3.16
CA ARG A 328 -17.91 -28.68 -4.53
C ARG A 328 -18.55 -27.79 -5.59
N THR A 329 -19.81 -27.40 -5.40
CA THR A 329 -20.52 -26.53 -6.35
C THR A 329 -19.87 -25.14 -6.39
N LEU A 330 -19.50 -24.55 -5.25
CA LEU A 330 -18.83 -23.25 -5.19
C LEU A 330 -17.41 -23.29 -5.76
N ILE A 331 -16.65 -24.36 -5.51
CA ILE A 331 -15.33 -24.56 -6.14
C ILE A 331 -15.47 -24.66 -7.65
N LYS A 332 -16.43 -25.45 -8.15
CA LYS A 332 -16.70 -25.56 -9.59
C LYS A 332 -17.09 -24.20 -10.18
N TRP A 333 -17.91 -23.43 -9.47
CA TRP A 333 -18.26 -22.07 -9.88
C TRP A 333 -17.04 -21.16 -9.95
N SER A 334 -16.14 -21.19 -8.95
CA SER A 334 -14.94 -20.36 -8.94
C SER A 334 -13.98 -20.64 -10.10
N LYS A 335 -14.07 -21.84 -10.69
CA LYS A 335 -13.23 -22.30 -11.79
C LYS A 335 -13.76 -21.88 -13.16
N ALA A 336 -15.07 -22.00 -13.36
CA ALA A 336 -15.73 -21.65 -14.62
C ALA A 336 -16.24 -20.20 -14.65
N GLU A 337 -16.45 -19.60 -13.47
CA GLU A 337 -17.18 -18.34 -13.22
C GLU A 337 -18.55 -18.25 -13.92
N HIS A 338 -19.06 -19.41 -14.32
CA HIS A 338 -20.32 -19.62 -14.99
C HIS A 338 -20.80 -21.04 -14.70
N LEU A 339 -21.87 -21.15 -13.90
CA LEU A 339 -22.60 -22.40 -13.73
C LEU A 339 -24.09 -22.11 -13.87
N PRO A 340 -24.84 -22.93 -14.63
CA PRO A 340 -26.30 -22.77 -14.73
C PRO A 340 -27.00 -22.78 -13.37
N GLU A 341 -26.43 -23.52 -12.41
CA GLU A 341 -26.95 -23.68 -11.05
C GLU A 341 -26.65 -22.48 -10.13
N LEU A 342 -25.64 -21.66 -10.46
CA LEU A 342 -25.18 -20.55 -9.61
C LEU A 342 -24.99 -19.28 -10.42
N GLN A 343 -25.75 -18.26 -10.05
CA GLN A 343 -25.62 -16.91 -10.60
C GLN A 343 -25.02 -15.97 -9.56
N ALA A 344 -24.20 -15.04 -10.03
CA ALA A 344 -23.64 -13.95 -9.23
C ALA A 344 -24.48 -12.68 -9.43
N TRP A 345 -24.74 -11.97 -8.34
CA TRP A 345 -25.42 -10.69 -8.32
C TRP A 345 -24.63 -9.66 -7.54
N TYR A 346 -24.93 -8.40 -7.83
CA TYR A 346 -24.56 -7.28 -7.00
C TYR A 346 -25.80 -6.53 -6.52
N LEU A 347 -25.63 -5.77 -5.44
CA LEU A 347 -26.65 -4.86 -4.92
C LEU A 347 -26.49 -3.48 -5.56
N LYS A 348 -27.58 -2.90 -6.06
CA LYS A 348 -27.61 -1.51 -6.53
C LYS A 348 -28.18 -0.62 -5.42
N PRO A 349 -27.37 0.29 -4.83
CA PRO A 349 -27.85 1.19 -3.79
C PRO A 349 -29.02 2.06 -4.31
N THR A 350 -30.06 2.20 -3.51
CA THR A 350 -31.14 3.17 -3.71
C THR A 350 -30.98 4.35 -2.75
N ALA A 351 -31.63 5.49 -3.02
CA ALA A 351 -31.50 6.70 -2.20
C ALA A 351 -31.93 6.52 -0.72
N SER A 352 -32.68 5.46 -0.40
CA SER A 352 -33.15 5.13 0.96
C SER A 352 -32.31 4.07 1.68
N THR A 353 -31.15 3.68 1.12
CA THR A 353 -30.33 2.59 1.69
C THR A 353 -29.56 3.09 2.92
N THR A 354 -29.80 2.51 4.09
CA THR A 354 -29.10 2.82 5.36
C THR A 354 -28.04 1.79 5.74
N ALA A 355 -27.51 1.05 4.74
CA ALA A 355 -26.57 -0.04 4.98
C ALA A 355 -25.28 0.45 5.65
N THR A 356 -24.81 -0.28 6.66
CA THR A 356 -23.51 -0.05 7.31
C THR A 356 -22.33 -0.55 6.47
N VAL A 357 -22.59 -1.44 5.51
CA VAL A 357 -21.59 -1.99 4.58
C VAL A 357 -21.74 -1.32 3.21
N PRO A 358 -20.63 -0.89 2.55
CA PRO A 358 -20.70 -0.38 1.19
C PRO A 358 -21.17 -1.50 0.24
N LEU A 359 -22.42 -1.41 -0.19
CA LEU A 359 -23.12 -2.42 -0.99
C LEU A 359 -22.41 -2.77 -2.30
N GLU A 360 -21.62 -1.83 -2.82
CA GLU A 360 -20.84 -1.99 -4.04
C GLU A 360 -19.72 -3.03 -3.89
N THR A 361 -19.34 -3.35 -2.64
CA THR A 361 -18.32 -4.36 -2.28
C THR A 361 -18.92 -5.74 -2.01
N VAL A 362 -20.23 -5.91 -2.20
CA VAL A 362 -20.90 -7.18 -1.91
C VAL A 362 -21.20 -7.91 -3.21
N MET A 363 -20.69 -9.13 -3.33
CA MET A 363 -21.09 -10.11 -4.33
C MET A 363 -21.99 -11.16 -3.68
N LEU A 364 -23.15 -11.43 -4.27
CA LEU A 364 -24.06 -12.49 -3.82
C LEU A 364 -24.05 -13.63 -4.82
N LEU A 365 -23.95 -14.87 -4.33
CA LEU A 365 -23.99 -16.10 -5.10
C LEU A 365 -25.17 -16.96 -4.65
N GLY A 366 -25.87 -17.59 -5.59
CA GLY A 366 -27.00 -18.46 -5.29
C GLY A 366 -27.73 -18.92 -6.54
N THR A 367 -28.79 -19.68 -6.36
CA THR A 367 -29.61 -20.18 -7.48
C THR A 367 -30.55 -19.08 -7.99
N ALA A 368 -30.66 -18.92 -9.31
CA ALA A 368 -31.44 -17.83 -9.90
C ALA A 368 -32.93 -17.92 -9.57
N ASP A 369 -33.51 -19.13 -9.67
CA ASP A 369 -34.96 -19.35 -9.65
C ASP A 369 -35.52 -19.79 -8.29
N ALA A 370 -34.68 -19.91 -7.25
CA ALA A 370 -35.10 -20.43 -5.96
C ALA A 370 -34.65 -19.51 -4.81
N PRO A 371 -35.41 -18.44 -4.47
CA PRO A 371 -35.03 -17.51 -3.41
C PRO A 371 -35.03 -18.13 -2.00
N SER A 372 -35.61 -19.31 -1.83
CA SER A 372 -35.65 -20.09 -0.59
C SER A 372 -34.46 -21.02 -0.37
N THR A 373 -33.53 -21.13 -1.33
CA THR A 373 -32.31 -21.95 -1.19
C THR A 373 -31.17 -21.13 -0.57
N PRO A 374 -30.13 -21.81 -0.02
CA PRO A 374 -28.97 -21.12 0.53
C PRO A 374 -28.31 -20.19 -0.48
N CYS A 375 -27.88 -19.03 0.00
CA CYS A 375 -27.08 -18.10 -0.77
C CYS A 375 -25.79 -17.72 -0.02
N TYR A 376 -24.83 -17.17 -0.74
CA TYR A 376 -23.50 -16.89 -0.23
C TYR A 376 -23.12 -15.45 -0.54
N SER A 377 -22.84 -14.66 0.49
CA SER A 377 -22.34 -13.30 0.31
C SER A 377 -20.82 -13.30 0.42
N TYR A 378 -20.15 -12.65 -0.51
CA TYR A 378 -18.72 -12.39 -0.46
C TYR A 378 -18.47 -10.89 -0.38
N THR A 379 -17.63 -10.50 0.58
CA THR A 379 -16.99 -9.19 0.61
C THR A 379 -15.48 -9.41 0.81
N PRO A 380 -14.60 -8.62 0.20
CA PRO A 380 -13.16 -8.80 0.36
C PRO A 380 -12.72 -8.68 1.83
N THR A 381 -13.37 -7.79 2.59
CA THR A 381 -13.06 -7.55 4.00
C THR A 381 -13.75 -8.49 4.97
N GLY A 382 -14.97 -8.93 4.67
CA GLY A 382 -15.78 -9.79 5.53
C GLY A 382 -15.75 -11.27 5.16
N GLY A 383 -15.02 -11.64 4.10
CA GLY A 383 -14.92 -13.00 3.59
C GLY A 383 -16.23 -13.50 2.97
N LEU A 384 -16.34 -14.83 2.89
CA LEU A 384 -17.51 -15.54 2.41
C LEU A 384 -18.40 -15.93 3.60
N LYS A 385 -19.71 -15.70 3.48
CA LYS A 385 -20.70 -16.11 4.48
C LYS A 385 -21.84 -16.87 3.82
N ARG A 386 -22.27 -17.95 4.46
CA ARG A 386 -23.46 -18.72 4.07
C ARG A 386 -24.69 -18.17 4.76
N HIS A 387 -25.78 -18.02 4.01
CA HIS A 387 -27.09 -17.62 4.49
C HIS A 387 -28.10 -18.71 4.16
N THR A 388 -29.13 -18.86 4.98
CA THR A 388 -30.18 -19.85 4.77
C THR A 388 -30.98 -19.58 3.49
N ASN A 389 -31.19 -18.30 3.17
CA ASN A 389 -31.83 -17.85 1.95
C ASN A 389 -31.53 -16.37 1.66
N ARG A 390 -32.01 -15.87 0.52
CA ARG A 390 -31.79 -14.49 0.07
C ARG A 390 -32.39 -13.45 1.02
N GLN A 391 -33.55 -13.72 1.62
CA GLN A 391 -34.18 -12.80 2.55
C GLN A 391 -33.35 -12.66 3.83
N ALA A 392 -32.86 -13.77 4.38
CA ALA A 392 -32.00 -13.78 5.56
C ALA A 392 -30.76 -12.91 5.35
N PHE A 393 -30.16 -12.93 4.15
CA PHE A 393 -29.06 -12.04 3.80
C PHE A 393 -29.49 -10.55 3.80
N LEU A 394 -30.61 -10.20 3.18
CA LEU A 394 -31.10 -8.81 3.16
C LEU A 394 -31.42 -8.30 4.58
N ASP A 395 -32.01 -9.16 5.42
CA ASP A 395 -32.29 -8.86 6.83
C ASP A 395 -30.99 -8.57 7.60
N THR A 396 -29.88 -9.28 7.31
CA THR A 396 -28.59 -9.01 7.96
C THR A 396 -28.01 -7.63 7.65
N LEU A 397 -28.38 -7.04 6.51
CA LEU A 397 -27.94 -5.71 6.12
C LEU A 397 -28.87 -4.61 6.65
N ALA A 398 -30.00 -4.97 7.26
CA ALA A 398 -31.06 -4.06 7.67
C ALA A 398 -31.55 -3.17 6.53
N ILE A 399 -31.68 -3.73 5.32
CA ILE A 399 -32.14 -3.02 4.13
C ILE A 399 -33.43 -3.66 3.64
N GLY A 400 -34.39 -2.83 3.21
CA GLY A 400 -35.59 -3.28 2.50
C GLY A 400 -35.27 -3.78 1.08
N ASP A 401 -36.25 -3.71 0.17
CA ASP A 401 -36.09 -4.18 -1.21
C ASP A 401 -34.97 -3.42 -1.97
N VAL A 402 -33.80 -4.05 -2.08
CA VAL A 402 -32.69 -3.61 -2.92
C VAL A 402 -32.70 -4.40 -4.23
N PRO A 403 -32.67 -3.73 -5.39
CA PRO A 403 -32.60 -4.45 -6.66
C PRO A 403 -31.28 -5.19 -6.78
N LEU A 404 -31.38 -6.51 -6.95
CA LEU A 404 -30.28 -7.40 -7.31
C LEU A 404 -30.13 -7.42 -8.83
N LEU A 405 -28.92 -7.16 -9.32
CA LEU A 405 -28.62 -7.17 -10.74
C LEU A 405 -27.61 -8.26 -11.06
N PRO A 406 -27.86 -9.10 -12.08
CA PRO A 406 -26.99 -10.21 -12.42
C PRO A 406 -25.66 -9.70 -12.95
N MET A 407 -24.59 -10.41 -12.60
CA MET A 407 -23.24 -10.15 -13.10
C MET A 407 -23.00 -10.92 -14.38
N GLN A 408 -22.31 -10.28 -15.32
CA GLN A 408 -21.86 -10.94 -16.55
C GLN A 408 -20.65 -11.83 -16.23
N ALA A 409 -20.56 -12.98 -16.88
CA ALA A 409 -19.38 -13.84 -16.79
C ALA A 409 -18.22 -13.24 -17.62
N PRO A 410 -16.96 -13.27 -17.14
CA PRO A 410 -16.51 -13.80 -15.84
C PRO A 410 -16.93 -12.90 -14.67
N ALA A 411 -17.57 -13.48 -13.66
CA ALA A 411 -18.19 -12.72 -12.58
C ALA A 411 -17.15 -11.97 -11.71
N LEU A 412 -15.97 -12.55 -11.45
CA LEU A 412 -14.93 -11.91 -10.63
C LEU A 412 -14.27 -10.74 -11.37
N GLN A 413 -14.18 -10.80 -12.70
CA GLN A 413 -13.73 -9.66 -13.49
C GLN A 413 -14.75 -8.52 -13.44
N THR A 414 -16.03 -8.83 -13.64
CA THR A 414 -17.13 -7.85 -13.48
C THR A 414 -17.14 -7.26 -12.07
N TYR A 415 -16.90 -8.09 -11.06
CA TYR A 415 -16.78 -7.67 -9.66
C TYR A 415 -15.62 -6.69 -9.45
N THR A 416 -14.46 -7.00 -10.00
CA THR A 416 -13.26 -6.15 -9.92
C THR A 416 -13.49 -4.79 -10.59
N GLN A 417 -14.07 -4.78 -11.78
CA GLN A 417 -14.39 -3.53 -12.50
C GLN A 417 -15.35 -2.64 -11.71
N ARG A 418 -16.32 -3.24 -11.00
CA ARG A 418 -17.23 -2.50 -10.12
C ARG A 418 -16.51 -1.90 -8.93
N LEU A 419 -15.68 -2.68 -8.24
CA LEU A 419 -14.86 -2.18 -7.13
C LEU A 419 -14.01 -0.98 -7.57
N LEU A 420 -13.39 -1.06 -8.75
CA LEU A 420 -12.60 0.03 -9.32
C LEU A 420 -13.44 1.25 -9.74
N SER A 421 -14.75 1.10 -9.94
CA SER A 421 -15.65 2.23 -10.23
C SER A 421 -16.07 3.01 -8.99
N VAL A 422 -16.01 2.39 -7.79
CA VAL A 422 -16.36 3.05 -6.53
C VAL A 422 -15.49 4.28 -6.25
N PRO A 423 -14.14 4.23 -6.35
CA PRO A 423 -13.31 5.42 -6.23
C PRO A 423 -13.66 6.53 -7.21
N ARG A 424 -14.02 6.17 -8.45
CA ARG A 424 -14.37 7.13 -9.50
C ARG A 424 -15.66 7.89 -9.15
N GLN A 425 -16.65 7.16 -8.65
CA GLN A 425 -17.92 7.73 -8.18
C GLN A 425 -17.71 8.61 -6.95
N ARG A 426 -16.97 8.13 -5.95
CA ARG A 426 -16.63 8.91 -4.75
C ARG A 426 -15.86 10.17 -5.09
N LEU A 427 -14.91 10.09 -6.02
CA LEU A 427 -14.13 11.23 -6.48
C LEU A 427 -15.03 12.24 -7.21
N THR A 428 -15.87 11.77 -8.13
CA THR A 428 -16.84 12.63 -8.83
C THR A 428 -17.78 13.34 -7.85
N GLN A 429 -18.25 12.63 -6.83
CA GLN A 429 -19.08 13.21 -5.77
C GLN A 429 -18.31 14.22 -4.91
N ALA A 430 -17.08 13.89 -4.50
CA ALA A 430 -16.20 14.77 -3.76
C ALA A 430 -15.93 16.08 -4.50
N LEU A 431 -15.64 15.99 -5.79
CA LEU A 431 -15.38 17.16 -6.65
C LEU A 431 -16.63 18.05 -6.83
N ARG A 432 -17.83 17.52 -6.63
CA ARG A 432 -19.10 18.29 -6.68
C ARG A 432 -19.43 18.97 -5.35
N GLN A 433 -18.93 18.46 -4.22
CA GLN A 433 -19.13 19.07 -2.91
C GLN A 433 -18.17 20.25 -2.75
N GLN A 434 -18.71 21.47 -2.76
CA GLN A 434 -17.93 22.70 -2.69
C GLN A 434 -17.48 22.98 -1.25
N GLY A 435 -16.16 23.11 -1.02
CA GLY A 435 -15.60 23.43 0.30
C GLY A 435 -14.07 23.63 0.29
N PRO A 436 -13.56 24.76 0.84
CA PRO A 436 -12.16 25.18 0.65
C PRO A 436 -11.10 24.41 1.45
N LEU A 437 -11.47 23.66 2.51
CA LEU A 437 -10.49 23.23 3.53
C LEU A 437 -10.08 21.76 3.52
N ALA A 438 -10.45 20.97 2.51
CA ALA A 438 -10.17 19.53 2.55
C ALA A 438 -10.00 18.86 1.18
N PHE A 439 -9.90 19.60 0.08
CA PHE A 439 -9.97 19.05 -1.28
C PHE A 439 -9.05 17.84 -1.52
N VAL A 440 -7.76 17.96 -1.18
CA VAL A 440 -6.78 16.85 -1.32
C VAL A 440 -7.12 15.68 -0.40
N SER A 441 -7.52 15.94 0.84
CA SER A 441 -7.90 14.90 1.80
C SER A 441 -9.19 14.16 1.43
N VAL A 442 -10.17 14.85 0.83
CA VAL A 442 -11.43 14.25 0.36
C VAL A 442 -11.16 13.42 -0.91
N CYS A 443 -10.34 13.94 -1.84
CA CYS A 443 -9.90 13.16 -3.00
C CYS A 443 -9.09 11.93 -2.57
N GLN A 444 -8.23 12.06 -1.56
CA GLN A 444 -7.46 10.96 -1.01
C GLN A 444 -8.37 9.86 -0.46
N LYS A 445 -9.31 10.21 0.42
CA LYS A 445 -10.32 9.28 0.96
C LYS A 445 -11.19 8.65 -0.14
N ALA A 446 -11.47 9.40 -1.21
CA ALA A 446 -12.21 8.86 -2.35
C ALA A 446 -11.42 7.79 -3.10
N LEU A 447 -10.10 7.91 -3.18
CA LEU A 447 -9.20 6.96 -3.85
C LEU A 447 -8.77 5.77 -2.98
N GLU A 448 -9.05 5.79 -1.67
CA GLU A 448 -8.68 4.72 -0.74
C GLU A 448 -9.46 3.43 -1.03
N LEU A 449 -8.76 2.47 -1.65
CA LEU A 449 -9.25 1.13 -1.93
C LEU A 449 -8.86 0.09 -0.87
N GLU A 450 -7.80 0.34 -0.10
CA GLU A 450 -7.25 -0.62 0.87
C GLU A 450 -8.29 -1.12 1.88
N SER A 451 -9.06 -0.19 2.44
CA SER A 451 -10.11 -0.47 3.43
C SER A 451 -11.32 -1.20 2.85
N LEU A 452 -11.46 -1.23 1.52
CA LEU A 452 -12.53 -1.95 0.82
C LEU A 452 -12.10 -3.36 0.38
N ILE A 453 -10.79 -3.63 0.34
CA ILE A 453 -10.25 -4.88 -0.22
C ILE A 453 -9.78 -5.84 0.88
N ASP A 454 -9.00 -5.41 1.87
CA ASP A 454 -8.53 -6.32 2.91
C ASP A 454 -8.22 -5.54 4.20
N PRO A 455 -8.76 -5.95 5.37
CA PRO A 455 -8.55 -5.24 6.64
C PRO A 455 -7.09 -5.29 7.12
N CYS A 456 -6.26 -6.16 6.55
CA CYS A 456 -4.83 -6.21 6.85
C CYS A 456 -4.03 -5.13 6.11
N LEU A 457 -4.47 -4.71 4.91
CA LEU A 457 -3.73 -3.74 4.08
C LEU A 457 -3.42 -2.40 4.79
N PRO A 458 -4.36 -1.80 5.55
CA PRO A 458 -4.06 -0.61 6.35
C PRO A 458 -2.91 -0.78 7.35
N ARG A 459 -2.69 -2.01 7.86
CA ARG A 459 -1.66 -2.32 8.87
C ARG A 459 -0.31 -2.63 8.24
N LEU A 460 -0.34 -3.30 7.09
CA LEU A 460 0.86 -3.54 6.29
C LEU A 460 1.53 -2.26 5.79
N MET A 461 0.83 -1.13 5.86
CA MET A 461 1.39 0.14 5.41
C MET A 461 2.59 0.47 6.26
N MET A 462 3.75 0.46 5.60
CA MET A 462 4.96 1.10 6.08
C MET A 462 4.57 2.46 6.72
N PRO A 463 4.98 2.75 7.97
CA PRO A 463 4.51 3.92 8.76
C PRO A 463 4.68 5.26 8.02
N TYR A 464 5.56 5.26 7.02
CA TYR A 464 5.86 6.30 6.06
C TYR A 464 4.73 6.71 5.12
N VAL A 465 3.70 5.89 4.85
CA VAL A 465 2.78 6.20 3.73
C VAL A 465 1.57 7.06 4.14
N ARG A 466 1.08 6.93 5.37
CA ARG A 466 -0.16 7.59 5.79
C ARG A 466 0.02 8.99 6.37
N LYS A 467 1.08 9.25 7.15
CA LYS A 467 1.23 10.54 7.86
C LYS A 467 1.72 11.68 6.97
N ASP A 468 2.30 11.38 5.81
CA ASP A 468 2.95 12.38 4.95
C ASP A 468 1.97 13.31 4.24
N ARG A 469 0.80 12.81 3.83
CA ARG A 469 -0.12 13.56 2.96
C ARG A 469 -0.87 14.68 3.68
N GLU A 470 -1.09 14.59 4.99
CA GLU A 470 -1.74 15.65 5.77
C GLU A 470 -0.77 16.79 6.14
N SER A 471 0.53 16.50 6.27
CA SER A 471 1.54 17.47 6.67
C SER A 471 1.80 18.54 5.59
N SER A 472 1.84 18.16 4.30
CA SER A 472 2.07 19.10 3.20
C SER A 472 0.96 20.14 3.10
N ALA A 473 -0.31 19.71 3.13
CA ALA A 473 -1.46 20.61 3.09
C ALA A 473 -1.52 21.56 4.30
N SER A 474 -1.20 21.05 5.49
CA SER A 474 -1.18 21.83 6.74
C SER A 474 -0.06 22.88 6.74
N LEU A 475 1.14 22.53 6.24
CA LEU A 475 2.27 23.44 6.12
C LEU A 475 2.00 24.53 5.07
N THR A 476 1.33 24.20 3.98
CA THR A 476 0.91 25.18 2.96
C THR A 476 -0.15 26.14 3.49
N ALA A 477 -1.10 25.66 4.28
CA ALA A 477 -2.06 26.53 4.98
C ALA A 477 -1.38 27.48 5.97
N ILE A 478 -0.40 26.98 6.76
CA ILE A 478 0.38 27.83 7.67
C ILE A 478 1.23 28.85 6.90
N LYS A 479 1.80 28.46 5.76
CA LYS A 479 2.54 29.38 4.87
C LYS A 479 1.65 30.52 4.39
N HIS A 480 0.41 30.21 4.01
CA HIS A 480 -0.58 31.20 3.61
C HIS A 480 -0.90 32.16 4.77
N ASP A 481 -1.17 31.62 5.97
CA ASP A 481 -1.47 32.43 7.17
C ASP A 481 -0.30 33.37 7.53
N LEU A 482 0.95 32.92 7.39
CA LEU A 482 2.15 33.72 7.68
C LEU A 482 2.45 34.83 6.66
N ASN A 483 1.86 34.74 5.48
CA ASN A 483 1.98 35.78 4.45
C ASN A 483 0.97 36.90 4.64
N SER A 484 0.06 36.78 5.60
CA SER A 484 -0.83 37.86 6.04
C SER A 484 0.00 39.00 6.67
N GLU A 485 -0.32 40.24 6.30
CA GLU A 485 0.35 41.42 6.86
C GLU A 485 -0.20 41.87 8.21
N THR A 486 -1.45 41.52 8.52
CA THR A 486 -2.12 41.92 9.77
C THR A 486 -2.25 40.73 10.68
N LEU A 487 -1.11 40.24 11.15
CA LEU A 487 -1.05 39.22 12.19
C LEU A 487 -0.95 39.92 13.53
N SER A 488 -1.89 39.70 14.44
CA SER A 488 -1.74 40.14 15.83
C SER A 488 -0.70 39.28 16.54
N LEU A 489 -0.20 39.76 17.69
CA LEU A 489 0.72 38.97 18.52
C LEU A 489 0.04 37.67 19.04
N GLN A 490 -1.29 37.63 19.13
CA GLN A 490 -2.06 36.41 19.41
C GLN A 490 -2.08 35.46 18.21
N ASP A 491 -2.24 35.97 16.99
CA ASP A 491 -2.21 35.16 15.77
C ASP A 491 -0.83 34.53 15.55
N LEU A 492 0.24 35.31 15.74
CA LEU A 492 1.62 34.80 15.67
C LEU A 492 1.89 33.72 16.72
N LYS A 493 1.35 33.85 17.94
CA LYS A 493 1.43 32.80 18.97
C LYS A 493 0.67 31.54 18.56
N HIS A 494 -0.52 31.68 17.97
CA HIS A 494 -1.32 30.57 17.48
C HIS A 494 -0.63 29.85 16.31
N ILE A 495 -0.07 30.61 15.37
CA ILE A 495 0.67 30.06 14.22
C ILE A 495 1.97 29.39 14.69
N LYS A 496 2.73 30.01 15.59
CA LYS A 496 3.90 29.37 16.22
C LYS A 496 3.53 28.03 16.84
N ARG A 497 2.43 27.98 17.61
CA ARG A 497 1.94 26.73 18.20
C ARG A 497 1.57 25.69 17.15
N ARG A 498 0.97 26.10 16.03
CA ARG A 498 0.66 25.20 14.90
C ARG A 498 1.91 24.70 14.20
N VAL A 499 2.94 25.54 13.98
CA VAL A 499 4.24 25.12 13.44
C VAL A 499 4.92 24.13 14.38
N GLU A 500 4.94 24.43 15.69
CA GLU A 500 5.47 23.54 16.72
C GLU A 500 4.71 22.21 16.75
N GLN A 501 3.38 22.23 16.71
CA GLN A 501 2.55 21.03 16.64
C GLN A 501 2.82 20.21 15.39
N ASN A 502 2.95 20.83 14.21
CA ASN A 502 3.28 20.12 12.97
C ASN A 502 4.69 19.53 13.05
N ASN A 503 5.68 20.27 13.57
CA ASN A 503 7.03 19.75 13.78
C ASN A 503 7.05 18.57 14.76
N THR A 504 6.32 18.67 15.87
CA THR A 504 6.17 17.57 16.84
C THR A 504 5.49 16.36 16.19
N GLN A 505 4.39 16.55 15.47
CA GLN A 505 3.72 15.48 14.73
C GLN A 505 4.63 14.82 13.71
N LEU A 506 5.49 15.59 13.03
CA LEU A 506 6.48 15.09 12.07
C LEU A 506 7.59 14.29 12.76
N LEU A 507 8.10 14.78 13.90
CA LEU A 507 9.09 14.05 14.71
C LEU A 507 8.51 12.74 15.26
N GLU A 508 7.26 12.76 15.71
CA GLU A 508 6.50 11.57 16.15
C GLU A 508 6.07 10.66 14.99
N ALA A 509 6.00 11.19 13.77
CA ALA A 509 5.77 10.40 12.56
C ALA A 509 7.03 9.71 12.06
N ARG A 510 8.22 10.08 12.55
CA ARG A 510 9.45 9.46 12.10
C ARG A 510 9.43 7.97 12.44
N PRO A 511 9.78 7.12 11.48
CA PRO A 511 9.92 5.70 11.72
C PRO A 511 11.03 5.45 12.75
N SER A 512 10.70 4.77 13.85
CA SER A 512 11.73 4.14 14.67
C SER A 512 12.19 2.84 14.01
N LEU A 513 13.41 2.40 14.33
CA LEU A 513 13.89 1.06 13.95
C LEU A 513 12.88 -0.02 14.35
N ASP A 514 12.30 0.12 15.55
CA ASP A 514 11.25 -0.76 16.04
C ASP A 514 9.98 -0.73 15.18
N SER A 515 9.52 0.46 14.77
CA SER A 515 8.35 0.58 13.89
C SER A 515 8.55 -0.09 12.52
N VAL A 516 9.76 -0.01 11.94
CA VAL A 516 10.06 -0.68 10.67
C VAL A 516 10.08 -2.20 10.85
N THR A 517 10.71 -2.68 11.93
CA THR A 517 10.74 -4.11 12.25
C THR A 517 9.35 -4.65 12.53
N LEU A 518 8.53 -3.93 13.29
CA LEU A 518 7.13 -4.28 13.55
C LEU A 518 6.31 -4.36 12.27
N SER A 519 6.45 -3.40 11.35
CA SER A 519 5.75 -3.47 10.05
C SER A 519 6.17 -4.69 9.22
N LEU A 520 7.45 -5.10 9.29
CA LEU A 520 7.91 -6.32 8.62
C LEU A 520 7.39 -7.59 9.30
N ILE A 521 7.30 -7.60 10.63
CA ILE A 521 6.66 -8.69 11.38
C ILE A 521 5.19 -8.78 10.99
N GLU A 522 4.47 -7.65 10.96
CA GLU A 522 3.07 -7.59 10.53
C GLU A 522 2.90 -8.10 9.11
N ASN A 523 3.83 -7.80 8.20
CA ASN A 523 3.79 -8.36 6.84
C ASN A 523 3.88 -9.89 6.82
N ASN A 524 4.74 -10.46 7.65
CA ASN A 524 4.96 -11.91 7.66
C ASN A 524 3.91 -12.69 8.49
N LEU A 525 3.27 -12.02 9.45
CA LEU A 525 2.32 -12.66 10.37
C LEU A 525 0.88 -12.14 10.25
N CYS A 526 0.56 -11.23 9.32
CA CYS A 526 -0.75 -10.58 9.23
C CYS A 526 -1.95 -11.54 9.31
N TYR A 527 -1.88 -12.68 8.61
CA TYR A 527 -2.92 -13.70 8.63
C TYR A 527 -3.03 -14.47 9.94
N LEU A 528 -1.91 -14.62 10.65
CA LEU A 528 -1.83 -15.31 11.93
C LEU A 528 -2.10 -14.39 13.12
N LEU A 529 -1.91 -13.08 12.97
CA LEU A 529 -2.21 -12.11 14.01
C LEU A 529 -3.71 -11.75 14.07
N GLY A 530 -4.47 -12.02 12.99
CA GLY A 530 -5.87 -11.63 12.92
C GLY A 530 -5.99 -10.12 13.08
N SER A 531 -6.65 -9.62 14.12
CA SER A 531 -6.75 -8.19 14.46
C SER A 531 -5.69 -7.67 15.43
N MET A 532 -4.84 -8.54 15.99
CA MET A 532 -3.84 -8.16 16.99
C MET A 532 -2.64 -7.45 16.33
N PRO A 533 -2.10 -6.36 16.90
CA PRO A 533 -0.87 -5.74 16.40
C PRO A 533 0.35 -6.60 16.78
N ALA A 534 1.37 -6.62 15.91
CA ALA A 534 2.58 -7.42 16.16
C ALA A 534 3.29 -7.03 17.48
N ALA A 535 3.19 -5.76 17.87
CA ALA A 535 3.77 -5.23 19.10
C ALA A 535 3.19 -5.87 20.38
N SER A 536 1.99 -6.48 20.30
CA SER A 536 1.37 -7.17 21.44
C SER A 536 1.83 -8.62 21.60
N VAL A 537 2.63 -9.15 20.66
CA VAL A 537 3.15 -10.51 20.75
C VAL A 537 4.38 -10.54 21.64
N LEU A 538 4.20 -11.12 22.83
CA LEU A 538 5.24 -11.27 23.83
C LEU A 538 5.66 -12.74 23.94
N LEU A 539 6.97 -12.96 24.00
CA LEU A 539 7.61 -14.26 24.19
C LEU A 539 8.05 -14.42 25.65
N GLN A 540 7.83 -15.61 26.19
CA GLN A 540 8.26 -15.99 27.51
C GLN A 540 9.77 -16.28 27.48
N ASN A 541 10.53 -15.59 28.33
CA ASN A 541 11.95 -15.86 28.49
C ASN A 541 12.14 -17.04 29.46
N GLY A 542 13.14 -17.90 29.18
CA GLY A 542 13.33 -19.20 29.84
C GLY A 542 13.72 -19.17 31.34
N ALA A 543 13.75 -18.01 31.98
CA ALA A 543 14.07 -17.85 33.41
C ALA A 543 12.93 -17.13 34.15
N ASP A 544 12.46 -17.74 35.24
CA ASP A 544 11.45 -17.14 36.13
C ASP A 544 11.93 -15.77 36.62
N GLY A 545 11.16 -14.71 36.32
CA GLY A 545 11.42 -13.34 36.75
C GLY A 545 12.06 -12.41 35.71
N THR A 546 12.38 -12.90 34.51
CA THR A 546 12.82 -12.02 33.40
C THR A 546 11.63 -11.45 32.63
N PRO A 547 11.67 -10.17 32.19
CA PRO A 547 10.58 -9.58 31.43
C PRO A 547 10.38 -10.32 30.10
N ASN A 548 9.12 -10.45 29.69
CA ASN A 548 8.80 -11.03 28.39
C ASN A 548 9.44 -10.20 27.27
N GLN A 549 9.98 -10.88 26.27
CA GLN A 549 10.65 -10.27 25.13
C GLN A 549 9.66 -10.05 23.99
N SER A 550 9.76 -8.94 23.26
CA SER A 550 8.96 -8.74 22.05
C SER A 550 9.56 -9.48 20.84
N LEU A 551 8.74 -9.72 19.80
CA LEU A 551 9.26 -10.26 18.53
C LEU A 551 10.31 -9.34 17.89
N SER A 552 10.16 -8.02 18.02
CA SER A 552 11.13 -7.07 17.47
C SER A 552 12.47 -7.17 18.18
N GLU A 553 12.47 -7.23 19.51
CA GLU A 553 13.69 -7.42 20.32
C GLU A 553 14.42 -8.71 19.96
N LEU A 554 13.70 -9.81 19.75
CA LEU A 554 14.28 -11.09 19.35
C LEU A 554 14.96 -11.02 17.97
N ILE A 555 14.36 -10.32 17.00
CA ILE A 555 14.95 -10.10 15.68
C ILE A 555 16.24 -9.28 15.80
N TRP A 556 16.24 -8.23 16.61
CA TRP A 556 17.44 -7.43 16.87
C TRP A 556 18.55 -8.25 17.53
N GLU A 557 18.21 -9.10 18.50
CA GLU A 557 19.17 -9.99 19.14
C GLU A 557 19.78 -11.00 18.15
N ASN A 558 18.96 -11.57 17.26
CA ASN A 558 19.44 -12.51 16.23
C ASN A 558 20.30 -11.84 15.16
N LEU A 559 19.99 -10.60 14.77
CA LEU A 559 20.86 -9.80 13.89
C LEU A 559 22.23 -9.57 14.52
N SER A 560 22.27 -9.25 15.82
CA SER A 560 23.53 -9.07 16.54
C SER A 560 24.34 -10.38 16.65
N LYS A 561 23.67 -11.51 16.89
CA LYS A 561 24.31 -12.84 16.98
C LYS A 561 24.83 -13.36 15.63
N ARG A 562 24.12 -13.14 14.52
CA ARG A 562 24.55 -13.58 13.17
C ARG A 562 25.88 -12.93 12.75
N ASN A 563 26.19 -11.73 13.23
CA ASN A 563 27.46 -11.05 12.94
C ASN A 563 28.65 -11.57 13.75
N ALA A 564 28.46 -12.46 14.74
CA ALA A 564 29.52 -12.97 15.61
C ALA A 564 30.13 -14.31 15.16
N THR A 565 29.46 -15.07 14.28
CA THR A 565 29.81 -16.41 13.76
C THR A 565 30.08 -17.55 14.76
N SER A 566 29.64 -18.73 14.33
CA SER A 566 29.99 -20.08 14.80
C SER A 566 29.37 -20.54 16.12
N ALA A 567 28.08 -20.87 16.08
CA ALA A 567 27.56 -22.04 16.78
C ALA A 567 26.31 -22.53 16.05
N THR A 568 26.23 -23.85 15.87
CA THR A 568 25.05 -24.61 15.46
C THR A 568 23.82 -24.14 16.25
N GLN A 569 23.01 -23.28 15.64
CA GLN A 569 21.78 -22.78 16.24
C GLN A 569 20.75 -23.91 16.23
N GLN A 570 20.62 -24.60 17.36
CA GLN A 570 19.39 -25.33 17.64
C GLN A 570 18.22 -24.33 17.60
N PRO A 571 17.06 -24.70 17.03
CA PRO A 571 15.90 -23.82 17.02
C PRO A 571 15.54 -23.50 18.47
N ALA A 572 15.61 -22.23 18.85
CA ALA A 572 15.22 -21.81 20.17
C ALA A 572 13.72 -22.14 20.37
N GLN A 573 13.40 -22.74 21.53
CA GLN A 573 12.01 -23.02 21.90
C GLN A 573 11.35 -21.72 22.37
N HIS A 574 11.03 -20.83 21.43
CA HIS A 574 10.26 -19.62 21.73
C HIS A 574 8.83 -20.01 22.11
N ARG A 575 8.44 -19.67 23.34
CA ARG A 575 7.07 -19.85 23.83
C ARG A 575 6.40 -18.49 23.95
N LEU A 576 5.13 -18.41 23.56
CA LEU A 576 4.33 -17.22 23.80
C LEU A 576 4.12 -17.02 25.31
N ALA A 577 4.06 -15.77 25.75
CA ALA A 577 3.59 -15.45 27.10
C ALA A 577 2.14 -15.94 27.27
N ALA A 578 1.77 -16.35 28.50
CA ALA A 578 0.49 -17.02 28.75
C ALA A 578 -0.75 -16.24 28.24
N ASN A 579 -0.73 -14.90 28.32
CA ASN A 579 -1.75 -14.02 27.78
C ASN A 579 -1.81 -14.03 26.24
N ALA A 580 -0.66 -13.97 25.57
CA ALA A 580 -0.56 -14.04 24.11
C ALA A 580 -0.93 -15.45 23.61
N GLN A 581 -0.58 -16.50 24.35
CA GLN A 581 -0.84 -17.89 23.98
C GLN A 581 -2.34 -18.24 24.00
N ALA A 582 -3.11 -17.64 24.91
CA ALA A 582 -4.56 -17.78 24.94
C ALA A 582 -5.25 -17.11 23.73
N LEU A 583 -4.68 -16.00 23.23
CA LEU A 583 -5.24 -15.20 22.14
C LEU A 583 -4.75 -15.64 20.75
N LEU A 584 -3.54 -16.18 20.66
CA LEU A 584 -2.87 -16.58 19.42
C LEU A 584 -2.34 -18.03 19.51
N PRO A 585 -3.20 -19.03 19.74
CA PRO A 585 -2.78 -20.42 19.86
C PRO A 585 -2.14 -20.97 18.57
N GLN A 586 -2.42 -20.33 17.43
CA GLN A 586 -1.88 -20.65 16.11
C GLN A 586 -0.41 -20.20 15.88
N LEU A 587 0.16 -19.37 16.77
CA LEU A 587 1.56 -18.94 16.68
C LEU A 587 2.46 -19.94 17.40
N THR A 588 2.83 -21.00 16.69
CA THR A 588 3.73 -22.04 17.19
C THR A 588 5.20 -21.60 17.13
N ALA A 589 6.07 -22.26 17.91
CA ALA A 589 7.50 -21.96 17.93
C ALA A 589 8.15 -21.97 16.52
N PRO A 590 7.81 -22.91 15.61
CA PRO A 590 8.36 -22.88 14.26
C PRO A 590 7.92 -21.70 13.40
N VAL A 591 6.65 -21.28 13.53
CA VAL A 591 6.14 -20.08 12.84
C VAL A 591 6.90 -18.84 13.30
N ILE A 592 7.13 -18.73 14.62
CA ILE A 592 7.90 -17.63 15.21
C ILE A 592 9.33 -17.66 14.67
N ASN A 593 10.00 -18.81 14.69
CA ASN A 593 11.35 -18.97 14.16
C ASN A 593 11.45 -18.57 12.68
N GLN A 594 10.53 -19.05 11.84
CA GLN A 594 10.52 -18.70 10.41
C GLN A 594 10.31 -17.20 10.20
N CYS A 595 9.39 -16.58 10.95
CA CYS A 595 9.16 -15.14 10.89
C CYS A 595 10.43 -14.38 11.26
N VAL A 596 11.06 -14.75 12.37
CA VAL A 596 12.30 -14.12 12.86
C VAL A 596 13.40 -14.25 11.82
N ASP A 597 13.63 -15.43 11.24
CA ASP A 597 14.67 -15.65 10.23
C ASP A 597 14.43 -14.85 8.95
N LYS A 598 13.19 -14.83 8.46
CA LYS A 598 12.80 -14.12 7.24
C LYS A 598 12.87 -12.61 7.42
N VAL A 599 12.40 -12.09 8.55
CA VAL A 599 12.52 -10.65 8.87
C VAL A 599 13.99 -10.28 9.07
N THR A 600 14.76 -11.05 9.83
CA THR A 600 16.21 -10.85 10.01
C THR A 600 16.95 -10.78 8.67
N GLY A 601 16.66 -11.69 7.75
CA GLY A 601 17.30 -11.71 6.42
C GLY A 601 16.92 -10.53 5.52
N SER A 602 15.70 -10.01 5.63
CA SER A 602 15.18 -8.94 4.78
C SER A 602 15.31 -7.53 5.39
N LEU A 603 15.47 -7.42 6.71
CA LEU A 603 15.44 -6.16 7.45
C LEU A 603 16.48 -5.16 6.94
N ARG A 604 17.71 -5.60 6.62
CA ARG A 604 18.76 -4.70 6.13
C ARG A 604 18.36 -4.02 4.82
N HIS A 605 17.80 -4.77 3.88
CA HIS A 605 17.37 -4.22 2.59
C HIS A 605 16.21 -3.23 2.77
N TYR A 606 15.23 -3.59 3.61
CA TYR A 606 14.11 -2.72 3.92
C TYR A 606 14.52 -1.45 4.65
N LEU A 607 15.40 -1.53 5.66
CA LEU A 607 15.94 -0.37 6.36
C LEU A 607 16.69 0.57 5.43
N ALA A 608 17.50 0.06 4.50
CA ALA A 608 18.21 0.90 3.53
C ALA A 608 17.24 1.72 2.67
N HIS A 609 16.20 1.07 2.14
CA HIS A 609 15.14 1.75 1.40
C HIS A 609 14.39 2.78 2.25
N ALA A 610 14.08 2.41 3.49
CA ALA A 610 13.31 3.25 4.39
C ALA A 610 14.09 4.50 4.84
N VAL A 611 15.40 4.36 5.06
CA VAL A 611 16.31 5.48 5.37
C VAL A 611 16.42 6.45 4.20
N VAL A 612 16.66 5.96 2.98
CA VAL A 612 16.76 6.83 1.79
C VAL A 612 15.46 7.63 1.58
N ARG A 613 14.31 6.96 1.74
CA ARG A 613 13.00 7.60 1.61
C ARG A 613 12.77 8.65 2.70
N ASN A 614 13.06 8.32 3.95
CA ASN A 614 12.95 9.26 5.08
C ASN A 614 13.88 10.46 4.90
N GLN A 615 15.13 10.26 4.50
CA GLN A 615 16.09 11.35 4.29
C GLN A 615 15.61 12.34 3.21
N ASN A 616 15.06 11.83 2.10
CA ASN A 616 14.54 12.67 1.04
C ASN A 616 13.33 13.48 1.50
N GLN A 617 12.46 12.87 2.30
CA GLN A 617 11.28 13.51 2.85
C GLN A 617 11.62 14.52 3.95
N GLU A 618 12.48 14.16 4.91
CA GLU A 618 12.98 15.04 5.97
C GLU A 618 13.64 16.27 5.38
N ARG A 619 14.41 16.14 4.29
CA ARG A 619 14.97 17.30 3.58
C ARG A 619 13.88 18.25 3.10
N HIS A 620 12.85 17.75 2.45
CA HIS A 620 11.79 18.60 1.92
C HIS A 620 10.98 19.27 3.03
N THR A 621 10.62 18.50 4.07
CA THR A 621 9.84 19.00 5.19
C THR A 621 10.63 19.96 6.08
N ALA A 622 11.91 19.67 6.35
CA ALA A 622 12.79 20.55 7.12
C ALA A 622 13.02 21.87 6.39
N GLN A 623 13.18 21.85 5.07
CA GLN A 623 13.24 23.08 4.25
C GLN A 623 11.96 23.91 4.39
N ASN A 624 10.79 23.27 4.35
CA ASN A 624 9.51 23.95 4.52
C ASN A 624 9.36 24.54 5.94
N LEU A 625 9.62 23.75 6.99
CA LEU A 625 9.55 24.20 8.38
C LEU A 625 10.54 25.32 8.69
N TYR A 626 11.76 25.23 8.18
CA TYR A 626 12.77 26.28 8.30
C TYR A 626 12.29 27.56 7.61
N GLY A 627 11.74 27.45 6.40
CA GLY A 627 11.11 28.56 5.70
C GLY A 627 9.95 29.20 6.48
N LEU A 628 9.08 28.41 7.11
CA LEU A 628 8.00 28.91 7.96
C LEU A 628 8.53 29.61 9.22
N THR A 629 9.60 29.09 9.81
CA THR A 629 10.23 29.66 11.01
C THR A 629 10.85 31.02 10.70
N LEU A 630 11.59 31.12 9.58
CA LEU A 630 12.14 32.40 9.12
C LEU A 630 11.04 33.42 8.77
N ARG A 631 9.90 32.97 8.23
CA ARG A 631 8.73 33.83 8.00
C ARG A 631 8.11 34.32 9.31
N LEU A 632 7.98 33.44 10.31
CA LEU A 632 7.55 33.81 11.67
C LEU A 632 8.48 34.86 12.30
N GLU A 633 9.79 34.65 12.22
CA GLU A 633 10.78 35.58 12.75
C GLU A 633 10.73 36.94 12.05
N LEU A 634 10.57 36.95 10.72
CA LEU A 634 10.38 38.16 9.96
C LEU A 634 9.11 38.92 10.39
N GLN A 635 7.98 38.23 10.60
CA GLN A 635 6.75 38.87 11.06
C GLN A 635 6.87 39.42 12.50
N LEU A 636 7.64 38.75 13.37
CA LEU A 636 7.97 39.26 14.69
C LEU A 636 8.88 40.49 14.62
N ALA A 637 9.87 40.49 13.72
CA ALA A 637 10.77 41.62 13.50
C ALA A 637 10.02 42.85 12.94
N ARG A 638 9.03 42.61 12.07
CA ARG A 638 8.07 43.62 11.59
C ARG A 638 7.27 44.22 12.74
N GLN A 639 6.64 43.39 13.59
CA GLN A 639 5.89 43.90 14.74
C GLN A 639 6.74 44.68 15.75
N LYS A 640 8.01 44.30 15.91
CA LYS A 640 8.96 44.97 16.82
C LYS A 640 9.67 46.16 16.19
N ASN A 641 9.45 46.45 14.90
CA ASN A 641 10.17 47.46 14.12
C ASN A 641 11.70 47.34 14.22
N THR A 642 12.25 46.12 14.31
CA THR A 642 13.69 45.89 14.46
C THR A 642 14.46 45.86 13.14
N LEU A 643 13.76 45.76 12.01
CA LEU A 643 14.34 45.74 10.67
C LEU A 643 13.72 46.84 9.82
N GLU A 644 14.55 47.52 9.03
CA GLU A 644 14.08 48.50 8.05
C GLU A 644 13.41 47.82 6.85
N GLN A 645 12.48 48.50 6.21
CA GLN A 645 11.73 47.98 5.06
C GLN A 645 12.61 47.41 3.94
N PRO A 646 13.75 48.03 3.54
CA PRO A 646 14.60 47.48 2.49
C PRO A 646 15.21 46.12 2.85
N ALA A 647 15.53 45.89 4.12
CA ALA A 647 16.05 44.62 4.63
C ALA A 647 14.95 43.57 4.70
N ILE A 648 13.74 43.97 5.10
CA ILE A 648 12.55 43.12 5.09
C ILE A 648 12.26 42.63 3.66
N ASP A 649 12.25 43.54 2.68
CA ASP A 649 11.99 43.22 1.27
C ASP A 649 13.02 42.23 0.71
N LEU A 650 14.29 42.41 1.11
CA LEU A 650 15.40 41.55 0.70
C LEU A 650 15.28 40.14 1.29
N ILE A 651 14.95 40.03 2.58
CA ILE A 651 14.73 38.75 3.25
C ILE A 651 13.49 38.06 2.67
N GLN A 652 12.41 38.79 2.41
CA GLN A 652 11.21 38.24 1.77
C GLN A 652 11.48 37.74 0.37
N ALA A 653 12.27 38.47 -0.43
CA ALA A 653 12.68 38.01 -1.75
C ALA A 653 13.39 36.64 -1.68
N VAL A 654 14.28 36.45 -0.71
CA VAL A 654 15.00 35.18 -0.54
C VAL A 654 14.09 34.07 0.01
N LEU A 655 13.17 34.37 0.92
CA LEU A 655 12.24 33.40 1.51
C LEU A 655 11.12 32.99 0.55
N ASN A 656 10.69 33.88 -0.34
CA ASN A 656 9.73 33.59 -1.41
C ASN A 656 10.41 32.82 -2.56
N TYR A 657 11.69 33.12 -2.82
CA TYR A 657 12.45 32.58 -3.93
C TYR A 657 13.80 32.00 -3.46
N PRO A 658 13.81 30.82 -2.82
CA PRO A 658 15.02 30.24 -2.26
C PRO A 658 16.04 29.78 -3.31
N ILE A 659 15.64 29.62 -4.58
CA ILE A 659 16.54 29.24 -5.68
C ILE A 659 17.10 30.51 -6.33
N SER A 660 18.42 30.66 -6.41
CA SER A 660 19.06 31.89 -6.91
C SER A 660 18.61 32.28 -8.32
N ARG A 661 18.33 31.31 -9.20
CA ARG A 661 17.84 31.53 -10.56
C ARG A 661 16.40 32.06 -10.63
N THR A 662 15.62 31.98 -9.55
CA THR A 662 14.24 32.45 -9.48
C THR A 662 14.11 33.83 -8.80
N ARG A 663 15.21 34.42 -8.31
CA ARG A 663 15.25 35.74 -7.65
C ARG A 663 15.35 36.98 -8.58
N PRO A 664 15.79 36.88 -9.85
CA PRO A 664 15.76 38.01 -10.80
C PRO A 664 14.36 38.46 -11.24
N LEU A 665 13.30 37.88 -10.68
CA LEU A 665 11.89 38.05 -11.05
C LEU A 665 11.16 39.15 -10.26
N LEU A 666 11.89 40.01 -9.54
CA LEU A 666 11.35 41.12 -8.75
C LEU A 666 11.91 42.43 -9.33
N GLU A 667 11.08 43.47 -9.48
CA GLU A 667 11.54 44.78 -9.99
C GLU A 667 12.70 45.33 -9.14
N GLY A 668 13.92 45.25 -9.66
CA GLY A 668 15.16 45.64 -8.97
C GLY A 668 16.29 44.61 -9.14
N ALA A 669 17.47 44.94 -8.63
CA ALA A 669 18.60 44.01 -8.67
C ALA A 669 18.32 42.77 -7.76
N PRO A 670 18.58 41.54 -8.25
CA PRO A 670 18.20 40.31 -7.56
C PRO A 670 18.81 40.22 -6.17
N ALA A 671 18.05 39.75 -5.19
CA ALA A 671 18.58 39.42 -3.87
C ALA A 671 19.60 38.26 -4.00
N MET A 672 20.87 38.59 -3.86
CA MET A 672 21.97 37.65 -3.86
C MET A 672 22.15 37.10 -2.44
N VAL A 673 22.34 35.79 -2.35
CA VAL A 673 22.63 35.10 -1.08
C VAL A 673 24.06 34.63 -1.18
N TRP A 674 24.88 35.07 -0.24
CA TRP A 674 26.28 34.72 -0.13
C TRP A 674 26.47 33.86 1.11
N GLN A 675 27.28 32.81 0.94
CA GLN A 675 27.75 32.01 2.04
C GLN A 675 29.08 32.60 2.51
N LEU A 676 29.22 32.80 3.82
CA LEU A 676 30.41 33.40 4.39
C LEU A 676 31.42 32.31 4.78
N ASN A 677 32.63 32.40 4.24
CA ASN A 677 33.74 31.54 4.61
C ASN A 677 34.71 32.36 5.45
N ILE A 678 35.09 31.85 6.61
CA ILE A 678 36.12 32.48 7.44
C ILE A 678 37.42 31.74 7.21
N THR A 679 38.45 32.49 6.80
CA THR A 679 39.81 31.98 6.68
C THR A 679 40.58 32.32 7.94
N TYR A 680 40.93 31.31 8.74
CA TYR A 680 41.79 31.50 9.91
C TYR A 680 43.26 31.32 9.49
N GLU A 681 44.11 32.31 9.80
CA GLU A 681 45.56 32.31 9.52
C GLU A 681 45.94 31.97 8.06
N GLY A 682 45.09 32.32 7.10
CA GLY A 682 45.38 32.15 5.67
C GLY A 682 45.52 30.70 5.17
N LYS A 683 45.21 29.68 6.01
CA LYS A 683 45.41 28.26 5.65
C LYS A 683 44.17 27.38 5.81
N HIS A 684 43.20 27.77 6.64
CA HIS A 684 42.00 26.97 6.86
C HIS A 684 40.75 27.81 6.61
N GLU A 685 40.07 27.52 5.49
CA GLU A 685 38.73 28.01 5.20
C GLU A 685 37.70 27.15 5.92
N THR A 686 36.95 27.76 6.84
CA THR A 686 35.80 27.11 7.49
C THR A 686 34.53 27.84 7.09
N GLN A 687 33.55 27.07 6.59
CA GLN A 687 32.24 27.60 6.24
C GLN A 687 31.46 27.96 7.51
N VAL A 688 30.91 29.18 7.57
CA VAL A 688 29.99 29.55 8.64
C VAL A 688 28.59 29.10 8.24
N ALA A 689 28.22 27.88 8.61
CA ALA A 689 26.98 27.24 8.16
C ALA A 689 25.68 27.97 8.56
N ASN A 690 25.74 28.85 9.58
CA ASN A 690 24.56 29.51 10.16
C ASN A 690 24.42 30.99 9.75
N LEU A 691 25.25 31.49 8.84
CA LEU A 691 25.25 32.91 8.49
C LEU A 691 25.20 33.08 6.97
N LEU A 692 24.15 33.76 6.51
CA LEU A 692 23.94 34.11 5.11
C LEU A 692 23.98 35.62 4.98
N LEU A 693 24.76 36.11 4.03
CA LEU A 693 24.78 37.53 3.70
C LEU A 693 23.88 37.77 2.50
N LEU A 694 22.98 38.74 2.64
CA LEU A 694 22.03 39.10 1.60
C LEU A 694 22.41 40.46 1.02
N SER A 695 22.48 40.58 -0.30
CA SER A 695 22.78 41.86 -0.96
C SER A 695 21.96 42.05 -2.24
N ARG A 696 21.77 43.30 -2.66
CA ARG A 696 21.19 43.64 -3.98
C ARG A 696 22.25 43.82 -5.07
N LYS A 697 23.53 43.93 -4.69
CA LYS A 697 24.66 44.08 -5.61
C LYS A 697 25.63 42.91 -5.43
N PRO A 698 26.33 42.51 -6.51
CA PRO A 698 27.48 41.64 -6.37
C PRO A 698 28.42 42.21 -5.32
N LEU A 699 28.87 41.37 -4.38
CA LEU A 699 30.00 41.75 -3.55
C LEU A 699 31.19 41.83 -4.51
N GLU A 700 31.77 43.01 -4.67
CA GLU A 700 33.08 43.12 -5.30
C GLU A 700 34.01 42.27 -4.46
N THR A 701 34.58 41.22 -5.07
CA THR A 701 35.70 40.52 -4.46
C THR A 701 36.77 41.58 -4.28
N ALA A 702 37.04 41.96 -3.03
CA ALA A 702 38.12 42.88 -2.74
C ALA A 702 39.40 42.23 -3.27
N GLU A 703 39.86 42.66 -4.44
CA GLU A 703 41.23 42.41 -4.89
C GLU A 703 42.14 42.82 -3.72
N ALA A 704 42.98 41.88 -3.32
CA ALA A 704 43.85 42.05 -2.17
C ALA A 704 44.64 43.37 -2.32
N PRO A 705 44.61 44.29 -1.34
CA PRO A 705 45.58 45.37 -1.33
C PRO A 705 46.97 44.76 -1.18
N PRO A 706 47.98 45.25 -1.93
CA PRO A 706 49.35 44.81 -1.76
C PRO A 706 49.90 45.47 -0.50
N ASP A 707 49.64 44.87 0.66
CA ASP A 707 50.59 44.66 1.76
C ASP A 707 49.87 44.31 3.08
N PRO A 708 50.51 43.52 3.97
CA PRO A 708 49.87 42.96 5.14
C PRO A 708 50.09 43.88 6.34
N VAL A 709 49.07 44.64 6.75
CA VAL A 709 49.01 45.17 8.12
C VAL A 709 47.60 45.02 8.68
N ASP A 710 47.56 44.15 9.70
CA ASP A 710 46.66 44.02 10.85
C ASP A 710 45.14 44.23 10.76
N THR A 711 44.46 43.20 11.25
CA THR A 711 43.10 43.15 11.81
C THR A 711 42.00 43.82 10.99
N GLY A 712 41.33 43.01 10.16
CA GLY A 712 40.03 43.37 9.62
C GLY A 712 39.34 42.13 9.08
N ILE A 713 38.15 41.83 9.62
CA ILE A 713 37.20 40.87 9.04
C ILE A 713 37.01 41.28 7.57
N ARG A 714 37.50 40.46 6.64
CA ARG A 714 37.25 40.63 5.20
C ARG A 714 35.98 39.83 4.85
N LEU A 715 34.99 40.53 4.29
CA LEU A 715 33.67 40.02 3.90
C LEU A 715 33.73 39.11 2.67
#